data_AF-A0A818MDS7-F1
#
_entry.id   AF-A0A818MDS7-F1
#
_cell.length_a   1.000
_cell.length_b   1.000
_cell.length_c   1.000
_cell.angle_alpha   90.00
_cell.angle_beta   90.00
_cell.angle_gamma   90.00
#
_symmetry.space_group_name_H-M   'P 1'
#
loop_
_entity.id
_entity.type
_entity.pdbx_description
1 polymer ?
#
loop_
_entity_poly.entity_id
_entity_poly.type
_entity_poly.pdbx_seq_one_letter_code
_entity_poly.pdbx_strand_id
1 'polypeptide(L)'
;MENTYLINLPTEILYRIFDYCDIETILLKLRRVCKRLRTIVYQYNRFHVEFNERNIMYVRHLLHIVPNHSIVSLNMQLMKRWYEIFNDLVHKYKSRFTRLRYLRIPEVKDEHWKNLFTNENSIELISLKIDFIDTPNSAVFSKLSSMLTKLNVQKLYCRMLEYKAKNMSWPIPCKLTYLKLRRCLYSEYLLLLLQLPCLKILELEECIMKTENTCTPSSNISFISQLTCLIITDCSVPIEYLRSLILETPKLRHLKLCYRKEIFKSVVDIYDWEKFIRTELNFLDTCDFLVYYKIPPNDKTNLQLILAPFLESFWVNEKRWFIGCEYVLGHSTILLYTISTNFNFYSYKDVCYAISAKNNNYHLIQRLHNDILTDTLITLDISHGYVHEEDVQYLVPVLENNHPIVKMYLNRNWIKKVSVQRIIDALQYNTTVTTVNLQEFNIKEEEAYHIAHMLETNKGLKIISLESNAIGDNGARDLALALRNNKTLTTLDLARNKIGILGAEYFFESLQSSPVKVSLEENRDFCHLVEPVSRIKNDQSLTKFSLNKIHLKAVTAKYIADALQKNTTIKELDLSYNCIGTKEIIHFANILRENTMLITLNLNNNWLNAVSLQYLVQALKHNTTLHTLNLSYNYIGCDGVEYVTELLKTNKTLTTLDISNNQIEKTDIQSLCILLQKNLTISEIFCNGNPTSPQNTRCIYDLLCANTTLKTLHLGANHSDKPEIRILVDGLECNTTIETLNYKPFRKRRTYYAKVIESQTHRELITLEMGWAPIAETTIDSFFSTIANHPTLTTLNMRQNLTSIDDLDHFGDILRNNMRLTTLCSEKNVIGNHGAENLASGLRDNMTLKTLILSSARIGVAGAKSLADAIQNNTTLTTFVLKHDQIGVQGTEYLANMLKINKTLVDIDLTNNQISDDGAQLMADVLVQNETLSKLNLCTNNIGVRGAKSIANALQNNTTLTVLDLSRNRILSEGAHYLDNALEMNKTLKEMYVSFNQIEDDGVEYLRVSLEKNITLTELHIGSNGITDTMYKEKL
;
A
#
# COMPACT_ATOMS: atom_id res chain seq x y z
N MET A 1 22.44 24.46 -11.59
CA MET A 1 23.22 23.55 -12.44
C MET A 1 22.40 23.18 -13.66
N GLU A 2 22.91 23.51 -14.84
CA GLU A 2 22.36 23.23 -16.18
C GLU A 2 22.32 21.71 -16.49
N ASN A 3 21.39 20.99 -15.87
CA ASN A 3 21.32 19.54 -16.05
C ASN A 3 20.25 19.15 -17.07
N THR A 4 20.73 18.97 -18.31
CA THR A 4 20.09 18.42 -19.53
C THR A 4 19.47 17.00 -19.37
N TYR A 5 19.23 16.51 -18.16
CA TYR A 5 18.83 15.12 -17.90
C TYR A 5 17.32 14.86 -17.99
N LEU A 6 16.46 15.89 -17.87
CA LEU A 6 14.99 15.75 -17.86
C LEU A 6 14.29 16.10 -19.19
N ILE A 7 14.93 16.90 -20.05
CA ILE A 7 14.28 17.54 -21.21
C ILE A 7 13.87 16.56 -22.34
N ASN A 8 14.43 15.34 -22.36
CA ASN A 8 14.19 14.36 -23.44
C ASN A 8 13.22 13.22 -23.08
N LEU A 9 12.47 13.32 -21.97
CA LEU A 9 11.48 12.31 -21.59
C LEU A 9 10.07 12.73 -22.06
N PRO A 10 9.25 11.81 -22.60
CA PRO A 10 7.87 12.13 -22.98
C PRO A 10 7.07 12.65 -21.79
N THR A 11 6.35 13.75 -21.99
CA THR A 11 5.62 14.47 -20.93
C THR A 11 4.64 13.56 -20.18
N GLU A 12 4.02 12.60 -20.85
CA GLU A 12 3.07 11.64 -20.26
C GLU A 12 3.72 10.63 -19.30
N ILE A 13 4.98 10.27 -19.53
CA ILE A 13 5.75 9.39 -18.63
C ILE A 13 6.23 10.19 -17.40
N LEU A 14 6.65 11.44 -17.60
CA LEU A 14 6.98 12.33 -16.48
C LEU A 14 5.75 12.54 -15.59
N TYR A 15 4.57 12.78 -16.18
CA TYR A 15 3.33 12.99 -15.45
C TYR A 15 2.95 11.79 -14.58
N ARG A 16 3.01 10.57 -15.11
CA ARG A 16 2.69 9.36 -14.33
C ARG A 16 3.74 8.97 -13.29
N ILE A 17 4.97 9.44 -13.41
CA ILE A 17 6.06 9.11 -12.47
C ILE A 17 6.14 10.12 -11.32
N PHE A 18 5.82 11.39 -11.57
CA PHE A 18 5.73 12.41 -10.51
C PHE A 18 4.58 12.15 -9.54
N ASP A 19 3.57 11.36 -9.93
CA ASP A 19 2.52 10.88 -9.01
C ASP A 19 3.03 9.83 -8.01
N TYR A 20 4.15 9.16 -8.28
CA TYR A 20 4.65 8.03 -7.46
C TYR A 20 6.02 8.27 -6.81
N CYS A 21 6.69 9.40 -7.08
CA CYS A 21 7.98 9.74 -6.47
C CYS A 21 7.98 11.19 -5.99
N ASP A 22 8.34 11.42 -4.72
CA ASP A 22 8.46 12.79 -4.20
C ASP A 22 9.70 13.54 -4.75
N ILE A 23 9.60 14.87 -4.75
CA ILE A 23 10.62 15.79 -5.25
C ILE A 23 11.97 15.59 -4.55
N GLU A 24 11.95 15.15 -3.29
CA GLU A 24 13.13 14.93 -2.46
C GLU A 24 13.92 13.67 -2.88
N THR A 25 13.22 12.56 -3.20
CA THR A 25 13.82 11.35 -3.79
C THR A 25 14.41 11.63 -5.17
N ILE A 26 13.74 12.49 -5.94
CA ILE A 26 14.21 12.92 -7.25
C ILE A 26 15.45 13.79 -7.09
N LEU A 27 15.53 14.72 -6.13
CA LEU A 27 16.69 15.60 -5.94
C LEU A 27 17.91 14.90 -5.29
N LEU A 28 17.71 14.09 -4.24
CA LEU A 28 18.79 13.40 -3.52
C LEU A 28 19.37 12.22 -4.28
N LYS A 29 18.55 11.55 -5.10
CA LYS A 29 18.97 10.42 -5.93
C LYS A 29 18.88 10.73 -7.41
N LEU A 30 18.86 12.00 -7.83
CA LEU A 30 18.62 12.44 -9.22
C LEU A 30 19.47 11.67 -10.23
N ARG A 31 20.74 11.46 -9.92
CA ARG A 31 21.65 10.68 -10.78
C ARG A 31 21.30 9.19 -10.84
N ARG A 32 20.83 8.59 -9.74
CA ARG A 32 20.47 7.16 -9.60
C ARG A 32 19.07 6.89 -10.14
N VAL A 33 18.10 7.77 -9.86
CA VAL A 33 16.73 7.78 -10.37
C VAL A 33 16.73 8.07 -11.86
N CYS A 34 17.40 9.13 -12.36
CA CYS A 34 17.54 9.34 -13.81
C CYS A 34 18.30 8.20 -14.50
N LYS A 35 19.25 7.52 -13.83
CA LYS A 35 19.90 6.32 -14.38
C LYS A 35 18.95 5.13 -14.42
N ARG A 36 18.16 4.88 -13.37
CA ARG A 36 17.13 3.80 -13.32
C ARG A 36 15.96 4.08 -14.26
N LEU A 37 15.52 5.34 -14.37
CA LEU A 37 14.49 5.83 -15.27
C LEU A 37 14.96 5.83 -16.72
N ARG A 38 16.21 6.23 -17.00
CA ARG A 38 16.83 5.95 -18.31
C ARG A 38 16.84 4.45 -18.53
N THR A 39 17.20 3.60 -17.57
CA THR A 39 17.13 2.14 -17.77
C THR A 39 15.70 1.65 -18.04
N ILE A 40 14.68 2.17 -17.36
CA ILE A 40 13.26 1.80 -17.54
C ILE A 40 12.75 2.31 -18.89
N VAL A 41 13.01 3.55 -19.27
CA VAL A 41 12.65 4.12 -20.59
C VAL A 41 13.46 3.48 -21.71
N TYR A 42 14.72 3.11 -21.43
CA TYR A 42 15.60 2.32 -22.30
C TYR A 42 15.25 0.84 -22.28
N GLN A 43 14.32 0.37 -21.42
CA GLN A 43 13.72 -0.96 -21.42
C GLN A 43 12.33 -0.94 -22.08
N TYR A 44 11.54 0.11 -21.89
CA TYR A 44 10.25 0.33 -22.57
C TYR A 44 10.39 0.57 -24.07
N ASN A 45 11.55 1.06 -24.52
CA ASN A 45 11.92 1.15 -25.93
C ASN A 45 12.65 -0.10 -26.47
N ARG A 46 12.53 -1.27 -25.80
CA ARG A 46 13.14 -2.53 -26.23
C ARG A 46 12.09 -3.58 -26.56
N PHE A 47 11.92 -3.87 -27.85
CA PHE A 47 11.12 -4.99 -28.30
C PHE A 47 11.94 -6.27 -28.21
N HIS A 48 11.41 -7.24 -27.45
CA HIS A 48 11.78 -8.64 -27.50
C HIS A 48 10.83 -9.31 -28.47
N VAL A 49 11.35 -9.74 -29.61
CA VAL A 49 10.51 -10.28 -30.68
C VAL A 49 10.70 -11.79 -30.72
N GLU A 50 9.61 -12.52 -30.49
CA GLU A 50 9.58 -13.98 -30.58
C GLU A 50 8.77 -14.44 -31.78
N PHE A 51 9.43 -15.17 -32.67
CA PHE A 51 8.80 -15.75 -33.86
C PHE A 51 8.64 -17.25 -33.68
N ASN A 52 7.42 -17.72 -33.92
CA ASN A 52 7.06 -19.13 -33.97
C ASN A 52 6.23 -19.42 -35.23
N GLU A 53 5.96 -20.70 -35.50
CA GLU A 53 5.27 -21.13 -36.73
C GLU A 53 3.90 -20.47 -36.93
N ARG A 54 3.22 -20.07 -35.85
CA ARG A 54 1.87 -19.49 -35.90
C ARG A 54 1.87 -18.00 -36.24
N ASN A 55 2.94 -17.28 -35.90
CA ASN A 55 2.97 -15.82 -36.00
C ASN A 55 3.89 -15.29 -37.12
N ILE A 56 4.66 -16.16 -37.80
CA ILE A 56 5.64 -15.75 -38.81
C ILE A 56 5.03 -15.00 -40.02
N MET A 57 3.76 -15.27 -40.35
CA MET A 57 3.02 -14.59 -41.42
C MET A 57 2.84 -13.07 -41.16
N TYR A 58 2.81 -12.67 -39.89
CA TYR A 58 2.57 -11.27 -39.48
C TYR A 58 3.87 -10.47 -39.30
N VAL A 59 5.03 -11.12 -39.45
CA VAL A 59 6.34 -10.53 -39.14
C VAL A 59 6.67 -9.32 -39.99
N ARG A 60 6.29 -9.33 -41.27
CA ARG A 60 6.48 -8.18 -42.17
C ARG A 60 5.71 -6.95 -41.69
N HIS A 61 4.51 -7.15 -41.16
CA HIS A 61 3.68 -6.06 -40.65
C HIS A 61 4.21 -5.52 -39.31
N LEU A 62 4.59 -6.44 -38.41
CA LEU A 62 5.19 -6.12 -37.11
C LEU A 62 6.51 -5.33 -37.26
N LEU A 63 7.40 -5.76 -38.18
CA LEU A 63 8.67 -5.08 -38.44
C LEU A 63 8.50 -3.71 -39.13
N HIS A 64 7.38 -3.46 -39.81
CA HIS A 64 7.07 -2.13 -40.36
C HIS A 64 6.66 -1.13 -39.27
N ILE A 65 5.89 -1.58 -38.29
CA ILE A 65 5.34 -0.75 -37.21
C ILE A 65 6.41 -0.47 -36.13
N VAL A 66 7.33 -1.41 -35.89
CA VAL A 66 8.36 -1.25 -34.85
C VAL A 66 9.48 -0.30 -35.29
N PRO A 67 9.81 0.76 -34.53
CA PRO A 67 10.84 1.73 -34.91
C PRO A 67 12.23 1.11 -35.11
N ASN A 68 13.00 1.64 -36.07
CA ASN A 68 14.29 1.10 -36.58
C ASN A 68 15.39 0.82 -35.53
N HIS A 69 15.23 1.23 -34.27
CA HIS A 69 16.29 1.17 -33.24
C HIS A 69 15.82 0.57 -31.92
N SER A 70 14.64 -0.06 -31.92
CA SER A 70 13.97 -0.50 -30.70
C SER A 70 14.05 -2.01 -30.48
N ILE A 71 14.46 -2.80 -31.47
CA ILE A 71 14.57 -4.27 -31.33
C ILE A 71 15.92 -4.62 -30.70
N VAL A 72 15.89 -5.20 -29.50
CA VAL A 72 17.10 -5.52 -28.72
C VAL A 72 17.29 -7.02 -28.54
N SER A 73 16.25 -7.81 -28.72
CA SER A 73 16.30 -9.27 -28.65
C SER A 73 15.44 -9.88 -29.73
N LEU A 74 16.01 -10.87 -30.42
CA LEU A 74 15.32 -11.66 -31.44
C LEU A 74 15.42 -13.14 -31.07
N ASN A 75 14.27 -13.75 -30.79
CA ASN A 75 14.15 -15.17 -30.49
C ASN A 75 13.34 -15.86 -31.60
N MET A 76 13.94 -16.82 -32.27
CA MET A 76 13.24 -17.60 -33.28
C MET A 76 13.06 -19.03 -32.77
N GLN A 77 11.84 -19.53 -32.86
CA GLN A 77 11.44 -20.92 -32.61
C GLN A 77 10.82 -21.45 -33.91
N LEU A 78 11.64 -21.75 -34.91
CA LEU A 78 11.18 -22.22 -36.22
C LEU A 78 11.48 -23.70 -36.37
N MET A 79 10.55 -24.51 -36.90
CA MET A 79 10.91 -25.80 -37.49
C MET A 79 11.20 -25.64 -38.99
N LYS A 80 12.22 -26.38 -39.46
CA LYS A 80 12.64 -26.78 -40.83
C LYS A 80 12.28 -25.96 -42.10
N ARG A 81 11.12 -25.31 -42.24
CA ARG A 81 10.59 -24.76 -43.51
C ARG A 81 10.74 -23.24 -43.75
N TRP A 82 11.25 -22.45 -42.79
CA TRP A 82 11.14 -20.98 -42.84
C TRP A 82 12.48 -20.22 -42.85
N TYR A 83 13.58 -20.91 -43.12
CA TYR A 83 14.93 -20.31 -43.14
C TYR A 83 15.12 -19.29 -44.28
N GLU A 84 14.54 -19.55 -45.46
CA GLU A 84 14.58 -18.60 -46.59
C GLU A 84 13.94 -17.27 -46.24
N ILE A 85 12.81 -17.31 -45.52
CA ILE A 85 12.10 -16.11 -45.06
C ILE A 85 12.91 -15.36 -44.01
N PHE A 86 13.64 -16.05 -43.14
CA PHE A 86 14.54 -15.40 -42.20
C PHE A 86 15.69 -14.66 -42.91
N ASN A 87 16.33 -15.29 -43.91
CA ASN A 87 17.36 -14.63 -44.72
C ASN A 87 16.79 -13.39 -45.44
N ASP A 88 15.62 -13.52 -46.03
CA ASP A 88 14.91 -12.41 -46.69
C ASP A 88 14.60 -11.27 -45.70
N LEU A 89 14.16 -11.60 -44.48
CA LEU A 89 13.86 -10.64 -43.42
C LEU A 89 15.11 -9.92 -42.93
N VAL A 90 16.20 -10.65 -42.66
CA VAL A 90 17.46 -10.07 -42.21
C VAL A 90 18.10 -9.21 -43.31
N HIS A 91 18.01 -9.64 -44.57
CA HIS A 91 18.54 -8.89 -45.70
C HIS A 91 17.73 -7.61 -45.94
N LYS A 92 16.39 -7.70 -45.95
CA LYS A 92 15.49 -6.57 -46.26
C LYS A 92 15.33 -5.57 -45.11
N TYR A 93 15.39 -6.01 -43.85
CA TYR A 93 15.20 -5.16 -42.68
C TYR A 93 16.47 -4.95 -41.86
N LYS A 94 17.64 -5.17 -42.47
CA LYS A 94 18.97 -5.12 -41.81
C LYS A 94 19.21 -3.86 -40.98
N SER A 95 18.78 -2.70 -41.47
CA SER A 95 18.92 -1.41 -40.78
C SER A 95 18.14 -1.31 -39.47
N ARG A 96 17.17 -2.21 -39.23
CA ARG A 96 16.35 -2.22 -38.01
C ARG A 96 16.98 -3.01 -36.84
N PHE A 97 18.08 -3.73 -37.10
CA PHE A 97 18.76 -4.58 -36.11
C PHE A 97 20.06 -3.99 -35.56
N THR A 98 20.33 -2.70 -35.78
CA THR A 98 21.58 -2.02 -35.38
C THR A 98 21.83 -2.01 -33.86
N ARG A 99 20.79 -2.15 -33.04
CA ARG A 99 20.89 -2.25 -31.56
C ARG A 99 20.64 -3.64 -31.00
N LEU A 100 20.64 -4.68 -31.84
CA LEU A 100 20.39 -6.06 -31.43
C LEU A 100 21.47 -6.51 -30.43
N ARG A 101 21.06 -6.92 -29.23
CA ARG A 101 21.94 -7.40 -28.16
C ARG A 101 21.84 -8.91 -27.94
N TYR A 102 20.70 -9.51 -28.23
CA TYR A 102 20.46 -10.96 -28.11
C TYR A 102 19.90 -11.53 -29.41
N LEU A 103 20.49 -12.64 -29.87
CA LEU A 103 20.03 -13.34 -31.06
C LEU A 103 20.01 -14.85 -30.82
N ARG A 104 18.86 -15.48 -31.06
CA ARG A 104 18.72 -16.94 -31.15
C ARG A 104 18.36 -17.38 -32.56
N ILE A 105 19.13 -18.32 -33.09
CA ILE A 105 18.89 -18.95 -34.38
C ILE A 105 18.83 -20.48 -34.17
N PRO A 106 17.63 -21.09 -34.20
CA PRO A 106 17.49 -22.54 -34.17
C PRO A 106 17.72 -23.14 -35.57
N GLU A 107 18.24 -24.36 -35.61
CA GLU A 107 18.26 -25.22 -36.80
C GLU A 107 18.89 -24.59 -38.09
N VAL A 108 20.15 -24.16 -38.04
CA VAL A 108 20.87 -23.63 -39.22
C VAL A 108 21.58 -24.74 -40.02
N LYS A 109 21.45 -24.73 -41.36
CA LYS A 109 22.23 -25.58 -42.27
C LYS A 109 23.56 -24.94 -42.69
N ASP A 110 24.59 -25.77 -42.91
CA ASP A 110 25.95 -25.35 -43.29
C ASP A 110 26.00 -24.47 -44.55
N GLU A 111 25.25 -24.82 -45.59
CA GLU A 111 25.21 -24.11 -46.88
C GLU A 111 24.73 -22.65 -46.76
N HIS A 112 23.90 -22.38 -45.76
CA HIS A 112 23.24 -21.10 -45.61
C HIS A 112 23.92 -20.13 -44.62
N TRP A 113 24.87 -20.64 -43.83
CA TRP A 113 25.66 -19.86 -42.88
C TRP A 113 26.41 -18.70 -43.56
N LYS A 114 26.78 -18.85 -44.83
CA LYS A 114 27.51 -17.83 -45.61
C LYS A 114 26.75 -16.50 -45.76
N ASN A 115 25.43 -16.51 -45.69
CA ASN A 115 24.58 -15.34 -45.92
C ASN A 115 24.18 -14.61 -44.61
N LEU A 116 24.40 -15.26 -43.46
CA LEU A 116 24.18 -14.69 -42.14
C LEU A 116 25.24 -13.61 -41.87
N PHE A 117 24.86 -12.34 -42.04
CA PHE A 117 25.67 -11.15 -41.76
C PHE A 117 26.84 -10.85 -42.72
N THR A 118 26.59 -10.74 -44.02
CA THR A 118 27.62 -10.38 -45.02
C THR A 118 28.24 -8.98 -44.91
N ASN A 119 27.70 -8.05 -44.11
CA ASN A 119 28.37 -6.76 -43.77
C ASN A 119 28.19 -6.46 -42.26
N GLU A 120 29.29 -6.51 -41.49
CA GLU A 120 29.32 -6.81 -40.04
C GLU A 120 29.59 -5.61 -39.10
N ASN A 121 29.64 -4.36 -39.58
CA ASN A 121 30.16 -3.25 -38.75
C ASN A 121 29.12 -2.46 -37.92
N SER A 122 27.82 -2.80 -37.98
CA SER A 122 26.74 -1.98 -37.37
C SER A 122 25.94 -2.65 -36.26
N ILE A 123 26.27 -3.89 -35.87
CA ILE A 123 25.53 -4.67 -34.87
C ILE A 123 26.43 -4.96 -33.67
N GLU A 124 26.03 -4.51 -32.48
CA GLU A 124 26.76 -4.74 -31.24
C GLU A 124 26.14 -5.88 -30.41
N LEU A 125 26.27 -7.12 -30.90
CA LEU A 125 25.65 -8.30 -30.31
C LEU A 125 26.36 -8.72 -29.01
N ILE A 126 25.62 -8.85 -27.91
CA ILE A 126 26.18 -9.29 -26.61
C ILE A 126 26.02 -10.79 -26.42
N SER A 127 24.88 -11.36 -26.85
CA SER A 127 24.54 -12.77 -26.64
C SER A 127 24.05 -13.42 -27.93
N LEU A 128 24.65 -14.57 -28.24
CA LEU A 128 24.38 -15.35 -29.44
C LEU A 128 24.07 -16.81 -29.07
N LYS A 129 22.92 -17.30 -29.52
CA LYS A 129 22.46 -18.68 -29.30
C LYS A 129 22.22 -19.35 -30.67
N ILE A 130 23.00 -20.36 -31.01
CA ILE A 130 22.91 -21.04 -32.31
C ILE A 130 22.82 -22.56 -32.13
N ASP A 131 21.88 -23.16 -32.85
CA ASP A 131 21.75 -24.61 -32.98
C ASP A 131 21.87 -24.97 -34.48
N PHE A 132 22.88 -25.76 -34.89
CA PHE A 132 23.00 -26.23 -36.27
C PHE A 132 22.27 -27.56 -36.46
N ILE A 133 21.73 -27.80 -37.65
CA ILE A 133 21.08 -29.08 -38.01
C ILE A 133 22.14 -30.17 -38.27
N ASP A 134 23.20 -29.81 -39.00
CA ASP A 134 24.26 -30.73 -39.43
C ASP A 134 25.58 -30.42 -38.73
N THR A 135 26.53 -31.37 -38.73
CA THR A 135 27.87 -31.15 -38.17
C THR A 135 28.66 -30.11 -38.96
N PRO A 136 29.04 -28.96 -38.37
CA PRO A 136 29.68 -27.88 -39.10
C PRO A 136 31.06 -28.28 -39.65
N ASN A 137 31.33 -27.88 -40.89
CA ASN A 137 32.65 -28.00 -41.50
C ASN A 137 33.65 -26.91 -41.01
N SER A 138 34.93 -27.05 -41.36
CA SER A 138 36.02 -26.13 -40.93
C SER A 138 35.81 -24.68 -41.36
N ALA A 139 35.10 -24.43 -42.46
CA ALA A 139 34.81 -23.08 -42.94
C ALA A 139 33.82 -22.34 -42.01
N VAL A 140 32.85 -23.06 -41.42
CA VAL A 140 31.90 -22.50 -40.45
C VAL A 140 32.63 -22.03 -39.18
N PHE A 141 33.59 -22.80 -38.67
CA PHE A 141 34.38 -22.43 -37.48
C PHE A 141 35.25 -21.18 -37.70
N SER A 142 35.92 -21.10 -38.85
CA SER A 142 36.71 -19.91 -39.22
C SER A 142 35.85 -18.64 -39.30
N LYS A 143 34.65 -18.76 -39.89
CA LYS A 143 33.73 -17.63 -40.01
C LYS A 143 33.10 -17.25 -38.67
N LEU A 144 32.74 -18.21 -37.82
CA LEU A 144 32.24 -17.95 -36.47
C LEU A 144 33.28 -17.21 -35.63
N SER A 145 34.56 -17.59 -35.73
CA SER A 145 35.67 -16.86 -35.11
C SER A 145 35.72 -15.40 -35.60
N SER A 146 35.67 -15.17 -36.92
CA SER A 146 35.65 -13.82 -37.50
C SER A 146 34.47 -12.98 -36.98
N MET A 147 33.29 -13.58 -36.82
CA MET A 147 32.10 -12.92 -36.28
C MET A 147 32.26 -12.55 -34.80
N LEU A 148 32.82 -13.45 -33.98
CA LEU A 148 33.08 -13.17 -32.56
C LEU A 148 34.03 -11.97 -32.40
N THR A 149 35.04 -11.84 -33.27
CA THR A 149 35.95 -10.68 -33.29
C THR A 149 35.21 -9.38 -33.59
N LYS A 150 34.31 -9.39 -34.57
CA LYS A 150 33.68 -8.17 -35.10
C LYS A 150 32.46 -7.71 -34.30
N LEU A 151 31.66 -8.64 -33.77
CA LEU A 151 30.36 -8.35 -33.15
C LEU A 151 30.44 -8.11 -31.63
N ASN A 152 31.63 -8.19 -31.02
CA ASN A 152 31.86 -7.95 -29.58
C ASN A 152 31.03 -8.88 -28.66
N VAL A 153 30.80 -10.13 -29.09
CA VAL A 153 29.98 -11.13 -28.39
C VAL A 153 30.59 -11.50 -27.05
N GLN A 154 29.80 -11.44 -25.98
CA GLN A 154 30.21 -11.79 -24.62
C GLN A 154 29.58 -13.09 -24.12
N LYS A 155 28.44 -13.53 -24.68
CA LYS A 155 27.76 -14.78 -24.32
C LYS A 155 27.51 -15.62 -25.55
N LEU A 156 28.05 -16.84 -25.60
CA LEU A 156 27.86 -17.77 -26.71
C LEU A 156 27.22 -19.07 -26.23
N TYR A 157 26.16 -19.51 -26.91
CA TYR A 157 25.65 -20.87 -26.84
C TYR A 157 25.73 -21.52 -28.21
N CYS A 158 26.47 -22.61 -28.31
CA CYS A 158 26.62 -23.35 -29.55
C CYS A 158 26.72 -24.85 -29.23
N ARG A 159 25.63 -25.59 -29.45
CA ARG A 159 25.60 -27.03 -29.18
C ARG A 159 26.59 -27.83 -30.04
N MET A 160 26.83 -27.39 -31.27
CA MET A 160 27.53 -28.18 -32.30
C MET A 160 29.05 -28.01 -32.30
N LEU A 161 29.61 -27.26 -31.33
CA LEU A 161 31.04 -27.25 -30.99
C LEU A 161 31.48 -28.52 -30.23
N GLU A 162 30.57 -29.50 -30.10
CA GLU A 162 30.79 -30.84 -29.56
C GLU A 162 32.12 -31.46 -30.06
N TYR A 163 33.08 -31.61 -29.14
CA TYR A 163 34.41 -32.20 -29.37
C TYR A 163 35.25 -31.56 -30.50
N LYS A 164 34.96 -30.31 -30.84
CA LYS A 164 35.64 -29.57 -31.91
C LYS A 164 36.12 -28.19 -31.44
N ALA A 165 36.12 -27.93 -30.13
CA ALA A 165 36.53 -26.65 -29.59
C ALA A 165 38.01 -26.34 -29.90
N LYS A 166 38.85 -27.38 -29.98
CA LYS A 166 40.26 -27.29 -30.42
C LYS A 166 40.44 -26.84 -31.87
N ASN A 167 39.43 -27.09 -32.72
CA ASN A 167 39.46 -26.71 -34.14
C ASN A 167 39.01 -25.26 -34.35
N MET A 168 38.58 -24.58 -33.28
CA MET A 168 38.16 -23.19 -33.33
C MET A 168 39.35 -22.29 -33.02
N SER A 169 39.71 -21.42 -33.97
CA SER A 169 40.68 -20.36 -33.74
C SER A 169 40.02 -19.22 -32.97
N TRP A 170 39.93 -19.33 -31.64
CA TRP A 170 39.31 -18.28 -30.82
C TRP A 170 39.96 -16.91 -31.06
N PRO A 171 39.17 -15.83 -31.14
CA PRO A 171 39.70 -14.50 -31.45
C PRO A 171 40.56 -13.98 -30.30
N ILE A 172 41.69 -13.32 -30.60
CA ILE A 172 42.58 -12.75 -29.58
C ILE A 172 42.55 -11.22 -29.70
N PRO A 173 42.12 -10.46 -28.67
CA PRO A 173 41.60 -10.91 -27.37
C PRO A 173 40.13 -11.35 -27.41
N CYS A 174 39.81 -12.49 -26.79
CA CYS A 174 38.44 -13.01 -26.72
C CYS A 174 37.68 -12.38 -25.55
N LYS A 175 36.60 -11.65 -25.82
CA LYS A 175 35.75 -10.98 -24.80
C LYS A 175 34.62 -11.85 -24.26
N LEU A 176 34.60 -13.14 -24.58
CA LEU A 176 33.58 -14.07 -24.10
C LEU A 176 33.67 -14.20 -22.57
N THR A 177 32.55 -13.89 -21.90
CA THR A 177 32.37 -14.04 -20.45
C THR A 177 31.47 -15.22 -20.09
N TYR A 178 30.63 -15.69 -21.03
CA TYR A 178 29.78 -16.87 -20.89
C TYR A 178 29.89 -17.76 -22.12
N LEU A 179 30.12 -19.05 -21.91
CA LEU A 179 30.13 -20.06 -22.96
C LEU A 179 29.28 -21.26 -22.53
N LYS A 180 28.37 -21.70 -23.41
CA LYS A 180 27.62 -22.94 -23.21
C LYS A 180 27.77 -23.88 -24.40
N LEU A 181 28.17 -25.13 -24.12
CA LEU A 181 28.43 -26.19 -25.11
C LEU A 181 27.57 -27.43 -24.81
N ARG A 182 27.31 -28.25 -25.84
CA ARG A 182 26.64 -29.54 -25.64
C ARG A 182 27.59 -30.57 -25.05
N ARG A 183 28.73 -30.84 -25.71
CA ARG A 183 29.74 -31.77 -25.15
C ARG A 183 31.16 -31.23 -25.27
N CYS A 184 32.00 -31.56 -24.31
CA CYS A 184 33.42 -31.22 -24.30
C CYS A 184 34.26 -32.43 -23.88
N LEU A 185 35.44 -32.62 -24.48
CA LEU A 185 36.45 -33.53 -23.92
C LEU A 185 37.20 -32.81 -22.80
N TYR A 186 37.63 -33.53 -21.77
CA TYR A 186 38.48 -32.96 -20.71
C TYR A 186 39.75 -32.26 -21.25
N SER A 187 40.39 -32.83 -22.28
CA SER A 187 41.55 -32.20 -22.93
C SER A 187 41.22 -30.88 -23.64
N GLU A 188 40.01 -30.74 -24.20
CA GLU A 188 39.54 -29.50 -24.82
C GLU A 188 39.08 -28.46 -23.80
N TYR A 189 38.58 -28.90 -22.64
CA TYR A 189 38.24 -28.03 -21.52
C TYR A 189 39.46 -27.23 -21.06
N LEU A 190 40.63 -27.89 -20.92
CA LEU A 190 41.88 -27.23 -20.55
C LEU A 190 42.32 -26.20 -21.60
N LEU A 191 42.15 -26.53 -22.89
CA LEU A 191 42.41 -25.59 -24.00
C LEU A 191 41.51 -24.35 -23.92
N LEU A 192 40.23 -24.50 -23.55
CA LEU A 192 39.31 -23.37 -23.40
C LEU A 192 39.74 -22.42 -22.27
N LEU A 193 40.22 -22.96 -21.13
CA LEU A 193 40.73 -22.14 -20.03
C LEU A 193 42.01 -21.37 -20.40
N LEU A 194 42.84 -21.94 -21.29
CA LEU A 194 44.04 -21.30 -21.84
C LEU A 194 43.69 -20.19 -22.85
N GLN A 195 42.73 -20.45 -23.74
CA GLN A 195 42.44 -19.58 -24.88
C GLN A 195 41.39 -18.49 -24.60
N LEU A 196 40.63 -18.59 -23.49
CA LEU A 196 39.53 -17.67 -23.16
C LEU A 196 39.74 -16.96 -21.81
N PRO A 197 40.60 -15.93 -21.74
CA PRO A 197 40.97 -15.28 -20.48
C PRO A 197 39.83 -14.49 -19.81
N CYS A 198 38.81 -14.06 -20.56
CA CYS A 198 37.66 -13.31 -20.00
C CYS A 198 36.50 -14.20 -19.53
N LEU A 199 36.59 -15.53 -19.71
CA LEU A 199 35.49 -16.45 -19.43
C LEU A 199 35.20 -16.49 -17.92
N LYS A 200 33.97 -16.14 -17.53
CA LYS A 200 33.50 -16.15 -16.14
C LYS A 200 32.55 -17.30 -15.83
N ILE A 201 31.77 -17.72 -16.83
CA ILE A 201 30.78 -18.78 -16.70
C ILE A 201 30.94 -19.77 -17.86
N LEU A 202 31.10 -21.05 -17.53
CA LEU A 202 31.14 -22.14 -18.49
C LEU A 202 30.05 -23.16 -18.15
N GLU A 203 29.19 -23.45 -19.12
CA GLU A 203 28.12 -24.44 -18.98
C GLU A 203 28.25 -25.55 -20.03
N LEU A 204 28.27 -26.80 -19.60
CA LEU A 204 28.45 -27.97 -20.44
C LEU A 204 27.25 -28.89 -20.25
N GLU A 205 26.60 -29.30 -21.35
CA GLU A 205 25.54 -30.30 -21.24
C GLU A 205 26.12 -31.69 -20.87
N GLU A 206 27.29 -32.06 -21.42
CA GLU A 206 28.01 -33.31 -21.16
C GLU A 206 29.55 -33.09 -21.17
N CYS A 207 30.31 -33.73 -20.27
CA CYS A 207 31.78 -33.67 -20.27
C CYS A 207 32.38 -35.08 -20.13
N ILE A 208 33.19 -35.50 -21.10
CA ILE A 208 33.64 -36.91 -21.23
C ILE A 208 35.17 -37.04 -21.28
N MET A 209 35.67 -38.12 -20.68
CA MET A 209 37.03 -38.64 -20.86
C MET A 209 37.03 -39.73 -21.96
N LYS A 210 37.78 -39.54 -23.04
CA LYS A 210 38.12 -40.65 -23.96
C LYS A 210 39.48 -41.22 -23.55
N THR A 211 39.59 -42.54 -23.53
CA THR A 211 40.85 -43.29 -23.38
C THR A 211 41.70 -43.14 -24.63
N GLU A 212 42.21 -41.94 -24.89
CA GLU A 212 43.30 -41.73 -25.84
C GLU A 212 44.46 -41.11 -25.05
N ASN A 213 45.58 -41.80 -25.13
CA ASN A 213 46.88 -41.57 -24.48
C ASN A 213 47.14 -40.18 -23.88
N THR A 214 47.42 -40.21 -22.56
CA THR A 214 48.33 -39.33 -21.83
C THR A 214 48.43 -37.88 -22.31
N CYS A 215 47.53 -37.03 -21.82
CA CYS A 215 47.91 -35.65 -21.49
C CYS A 215 47.92 -35.52 -19.97
N THR A 216 49.04 -35.91 -19.35
CA THR A 216 49.44 -35.28 -18.10
C THR A 216 49.66 -33.79 -18.41
N PRO A 217 49.09 -32.86 -17.64
CA PRO A 217 49.49 -31.46 -17.75
C PRO A 217 50.99 -31.41 -17.45
N SER A 218 51.81 -30.99 -18.41
CA SER A 218 53.17 -30.55 -18.10
C SER A 218 53.06 -29.48 -17.01
N SER A 219 53.74 -29.70 -15.89
CA SER A 219 53.60 -29.03 -14.60
C SER A 219 54.03 -27.55 -14.56
N ASN A 220 53.90 -26.80 -15.65
CA ASN A 220 54.30 -25.39 -15.74
C ASN A 220 53.45 -24.58 -16.75
N ILE A 221 52.13 -24.72 -16.71
CA ILE A 221 51.23 -23.85 -17.49
C ILE A 221 50.38 -23.03 -16.52
N SER A 222 50.61 -21.71 -16.44
CA SER A 222 49.77 -20.80 -15.66
C SER A 222 48.51 -20.44 -16.45
N PHE A 223 47.35 -20.90 -15.97
CA PHE A 223 46.06 -20.58 -16.59
C PHE A 223 45.67 -19.13 -16.29
N ILE A 224 45.26 -18.37 -17.31
CA ILE A 224 44.88 -16.94 -17.21
C ILE A 224 43.37 -16.79 -16.88
N SER A 225 42.68 -17.89 -16.59
CA SER A 225 41.22 -17.98 -16.52
C SER A 225 40.60 -17.14 -15.40
N GLN A 226 39.49 -16.46 -15.71
CA GLN A 226 38.66 -15.71 -14.77
C GLN A 226 37.39 -16.46 -14.38
N LEU A 227 37.39 -17.79 -14.55
CA LEU A 227 36.20 -18.61 -14.36
C LEU A 227 35.74 -18.55 -12.90
N THR A 228 34.53 -18.04 -12.69
CA THR A 228 33.87 -17.92 -11.39
C THR A 228 32.74 -18.94 -11.22
N CYS A 229 32.19 -19.46 -12.32
CA CYS A 229 31.08 -20.41 -12.31
C CYS A 229 31.28 -21.51 -13.36
N LEU A 230 31.14 -22.76 -12.93
CA LEU A 230 31.18 -23.95 -13.78
C LEU A 230 29.91 -24.77 -13.59
N ILE A 231 29.24 -25.11 -14.69
CA ILE A 231 28.02 -25.94 -14.70
C ILE A 231 28.24 -27.11 -15.67
N ILE A 232 28.08 -28.35 -15.20
CA ILE A 232 28.15 -29.55 -16.04
C ILE A 232 26.91 -30.41 -15.74
N THR A 233 26.01 -30.56 -16.72
CA THR A 233 24.72 -31.24 -16.50
C THR A 233 24.75 -32.76 -16.68
N ASP A 234 25.81 -33.29 -17.30
CA ASP A 234 26.12 -34.72 -17.39
C ASP A 234 27.65 -34.92 -17.40
N CYS A 235 28.25 -34.94 -16.22
CA CYS A 235 29.68 -35.14 -16.03
C CYS A 235 30.01 -36.64 -16.08
N SER A 236 31.13 -37.02 -16.69
CA SER A 236 31.67 -38.39 -16.60
C SER A 236 33.15 -38.41 -16.20
N VAL A 237 33.65 -37.32 -15.61
CA VAL A 237 35.05 -37.15 -15.21
C VAL A 237 35.24 -37.61 -13.75
N PRO A 238 36.25 -38.48 -13.45
CA PRO A 238 36.56 -38.93 -12.09
C PRO A 238 37.08 -37.82 -11.16
N ILE A 239 37.01 -38.05 -9.84
CA ILE A 239 37.45 -37.09 -8.79
C ILE A 239 38.88 -36.60 -9.01
N GLU A 240 39.83 -37.50 -9.31
CA GLU A 240 41.27 -37.18 -9.43
C GLU A 240 41.56 -36.10 -10.48
N TYR A 241 40.85 -36.12 -11.60
CA TYR A 241 41.00 -35.15 -12.68
C TYR A 241 40.28 -33.84 -12.39
N LEU A 242 39.13 -33.90 -11.71
CA LEU A 242 38.45 -32.69 -11.23
C LEU A 242 39.27 -31.96 -10.17
N ARG A 243 39.94 -32.70 -9.28
CA ARG A 243 40.88 -32.16 -8.29
C ARG A 243 41.98 -31.33 -8.96
N SER A 244 42.67 -31.89 -9.95
CA SER A 244 43.70 -31.17 -10.71
C SER A 244 43.16 -29.93 -11.42
N LEU A 245 41.92 -29.98 -11.92
CA LEU A 245 41.30 -28.88 -12.64
C LEU A 245 40.88 -27.71 -11.72
N ILE A 246 40.40 -28.03 -10.52
CA ILE A 246 39.90 -27.04 -9.56
C ILE A 246 41.07 -26.28 -8.92
N LEU A 247 42.19 -26.96 -8.65
CA LEU A 247 43.46 -26.33 -8.23
C LEU A 247 43.92 -25.23 -9.20
N GLU A 248 43.70 -25.43 -10.50
CA GLU A 248 44.10 -24.51 -11.57
C GLU A 248 43.06 -23.41 -11.85
N THR A 249 41.95 -23.34 -11.10
CA THR A 249 40.89 -22.31 -11.24
C THR A 249 40.55 -21.60 -9.92
N PRO A 250 41.50 -20.85 -9.33
CA PRO A 250 41.37 -20.30 -7.96
C PRO A 250 40.25 -19.27 -7.76
N LYS A 251 39.70 -18.73 -8.86
CA LYS A 251 38.59 -17.76 -8.84
C LYS A 251 37.21 -18.40 -8.86
N LEU A 252 37.11 -19.73 -8.94
CA LEU A 252 35.84 -20.43 -8.93
C LEU A 252 35.11 -20.16 -7.59
N ARG A 253 33.82 -19.84 -7.66
CA ARG A 253 32.97 -19.60 -6.48
C ARG A 253 31.64 -20.35 -6.55
N HIS A 254 31.22 -20.73 -7.75
CA HIS A 254 29.99 -21.47 -7.99
C HIS A 254 30.26 -22.71 -8.83
N LEU A 255 29.86 -23.89 -8.34
CA LEU A 255 30.03 -25.15 -9.05
C LEU A 255 28.71 -25.91 -9.09
N LYS A 256 28.35 -26.41 -10.27
CA LYS A 256 27.22 -27.33 -10.46
C LYS A 256 27.67 -28.56 -11.25
N LEU A 257 27.56 -29.74 -10.65
CA LEU A 257 27.90 -31.01 -11.27
C LEU A 257 26.71 -31.96 -11.19
N CYS A 258 26.35 -32.56 -12.31
CA CYS A 258 25.33 -33.58 -12.37
C CYS A 258 25.91 -34.83 -13.05
N TYR A 259 25.84 -35.97 -12.37
CA TYR A 259 26.36 -37.25 -12.80
C TYR A 259 25.19 -38.18 -13.12
N ARG A 260 24.81 -38.32 -14.40
CA ARG A 260 23.61 -39.09 -14.80
C ARG A 260 23.90 -40.53 -15.22
N LYS A 261 25.17 -40.93 -15.26
CA LYS A 261 25.61 -42.28 -15.61
C LYS A 261 26.23 -42.96 -14.38
N GLU A 262 26.22 -44.28 -14.34
CA GLU A 262 26.83 -45.08 -13.27
C GLU A 262 28.33 -44.77 -13.16
N ILE A 263 28.69 -44.03 -12.12
CA ILE A 263 30.08 -43.70 -11.79
C ILE A 263 30.50 -44.37 -10.50
N PHE A 264 29.54 -44.60 -9.62
CA PHE A 264 29.73 -45.26 -8.35
C PHE A 264 29.60 -46.76 -8.51
N LYS A 265 30.68 -47.46 -8.17
CA LYS A 265 30.72 -48.92 -8.09
C LYS A 265 30.27 -49.39 -6.70
N SER A 266 30.39 -48.54 -5.68
CA SER A 266 29.98 -48.83 -4.31
C SER A 266 29.51 -47.59 -3.54
N VAL A 267 28.81 -47.79 -2.42
CA VAL A 267 28.45 -46.73 -1.46
C VAL A 267 29.68 -46.06 -0.83
N VAL A 268 30.83 -46.76 -0.77
CA VAL A 268 32.11 -46.19 -0.27
C VAL A 268 32.55 -45.01 -1.12
N ASP A 269 32.28 -45.06 -2.43
CA ASP A 269 32.64 -43.99 -3.34
C ASP A 269 31.87 -42.68 -3.02
N ILE A 270 30.67 -42.77 -2.42
CA ILE A 270 29.88 -41.61 -1.99
C ILE A 270 30.61 -40.88 -0.84
N TYR A 271 31.22 -41.62 0.09
CA TYR A 271 32.03 -41.05 1.17
C TYR A 271 33.31 -40.38 0.67
N ASP A 272 33.94 -40.91 -0.37
CA ASP A 272 35.11 -40.27 -0.99
C ASP A 272 34.74 -38.94 -1.67
N TRP A 273 33.54 -38.86 -2.27
CA TRP A 273 33.01 -37.59 -2.78
C TRP A 273 32.66 -36.60 -1.68
N GLU A 274 32.05 -37.07 -0.60
CA GLU A 274 31.77 -36.23 0.56
C GLU A 274 33.07 -35.63 1.12
N LYS A 275 34.11 -36.46 1.29
CA LYS A 275 35.43 -36.01 1.73
C LYS A 275 36.03 -34.99 0.77
N PHE A 276 36.01 -35.26 -0.53
CA PHE A 276 36.48 -34.34 -1.56
C PHE A 276 35.75 -32.99 -1.51
N ILE A 277 34.42 -33.01 -1.43
CA ILE A 277 33.57 -31.81 -1.32
C ILE A 277 33.90 -31.02 -0.04
N ARG A 278 34.08 -31.71 1.10
CA ARG A 278 34.44 -31.11 2.40
C ARG A 278 35.83 -30.47 2.40
N THR A 279 36.83 -31.15 1.87
CA THR A 279 38.23 -30.73 2.03
C THR A 279 38.68 -29.80 0.91
N GLU A 280 38.21 -30.01 -0.31
CA GLU A 280 38.77 -29.37 -1.49
C GLU A 280 37.83 -28.35 -2.14
N LEU A 281 36.52 -28.41 -1.87
CA LEU A 281 35.53 -27.48 -2.45
C LEU A 281 34.96 -26.46 -1.45
N ASN A 282 35.47 -26.45 -0.22
CA ASN A 282 34.96 -25.56 0.84
C ASN A 282 35.15 -24.06 0.54
N PHE A 283 36.03 -23.69 -0.38
CA PHE A 283 36.22 -22.31 -0.82
C PHE A 283 35.08 -21.77 -1.71
N LEU A 284 34.14 -22.63 -2.14
CA LEU A 284 32.99 -22.24 -2.95
C LEU A 284 31.90 -21.56 -2.11
N ASP A 285 31.26 -20.55 -2.70
CA ASP A 285 30.09 -19.86 -2.14
C ASP A 285 28.82 -20.71 -2.32
N THR A 286 28.69 -21.39 -3.47
CA THR A 286 27.57 -22.32 -3.75
C THR A 286 28.04 -23.58 -4.48
N CYS A 287 27.53 -24.73 -4.07
CA CYS A 287 27.77 -26.01 -4.73
C CYS A 287 26.43 -26.74 -4.94
N ASP A 288 26.16 -27.13 -6.19
CA ASP A 288 25.04 -27.99 -6.60
C ASP A 288 25.63 -29.32 -7.07
N PHE A 289 25.30 -30.42 -6.38
CA PHE A 289 25.85 -31.74 -6.67
C PHE A 289 24.73 -32.77 -6.83
N LEU A 290 24.57 -33.33 -8.03
CA LEU A 290 23.57 -34.37 -8.33
C LEU A 290 24.28 -35.67 -8.76
N VAL A 291 23.92 -36.78 -8.12
CA VAL A 291 24.51 -38.09 -8.35
C VAL A 291 23.45 -39.13 -8.69
N TYR A 292 23.74 -39.98 -9.68
CA TYR A 292 22.95 -41.16 -10.00
C TYR A 292 23.66 -42.44 -9.52
N TYR A 293 22.95 -43.28 -8.77
CA TYR A 293 23.42 -44.59 -8.32
C TYR A 293 22.39 -45.69 -8.61
N LYS A 294 22.83 -46.77 -9.25
CA LYS A 294 21.98 -47.94 -9.50
C LYS A 294 22.30 -49.04 -8.51
N ILE A 295 21.30 -49.46 -7.74
CA ILE A 295 21.47 -50.54 -6.77
C ILE A 295 21.35 -51.88 -7.51
N PRO A 296 22.35 -52.78 -7.42
CA PRO A 296 22.26 -54.10 -8.03
C PRO A 296 21.07 -54.89 -7.44
N PRO A 297 20.28 -55.62 -8.26
CA PRO A 297 19.07 -56.29 -7.79
C PRO A 297 19.29 -57.36 -6.71
N ASN A 298 20.54 -57.82 -6.51
CA ASN A 298 20.91 -58.81 -5.49
C ASN A 298 21.46 -58.19 -4.20
N ASP A 299 21.63 -56.87 -4.13
CA ASP A 299 22.19 -56.17 -2.97
C ASP A 299 21.05 -55.74 -2.03
N LYS A 300 20.90 -56.43 -0.90
CA LYS A 300 19.96 -56.07 0.18
C LYS A 300 20.54 -54.94 1.04
N THR A 301 21.00 -53.86 0.42
CA THR A 301 21.59 -52.74 1.16
C THR A 301 20.51 -52.09 2.02
N ASN A 302 20.72 -52.07 3.35
CA ASN A 302 19.80 -51.45 4.31
C ASN A 302 19.68 -49.94 3.98
N LEU A 303 18.45 -49.41 3.97
CA LEU A 303 18.19 -47.98 3.74
C LEU A 303 18.99 -47.08 4.70
N GLN A 304 19.33 -47.57 5.89
CA GLN A 304 20.22 -46.88 6.83
C GLN A 304 21.62 -46.63 6.26
N LEU A 305 22.21 -47.58 5.52
CA LEU A 305 23.53 -47.41 4.88
C LEU A 305 23.46 -46.38 3.73
N ILE A 306 22.31 -46.29 3.05
CA ILE A 306 22.06 -45.32 1.97
C ILE A 306 21.85 -43.91 2.52
N LEU A 307 21.22 -43.79 3.69
CA LEU A 307 20.91 -42.52 4.35
C LEU A 307 22.05 -42.00 5.23
N ALA A 308 22.95 -42.87 5.72
CA ALA A 308 24.03 -42.51 6.63
C ALA A 308 24.85 -41.27 6.21
N PRO A 309 25.25 -41.12 4.93
CA PRO A 309 26.00 -39.93 4.50
C PRO A 309 25.20 -38.62 4.64
N PHE A 310 23.87 -38.67 4.56
CA PHE A 310 22.99 -37.49 4.61
C PHE A 310 22.47 -37.13 6.00
N LEU A 311 22.68 -38.01 6.99
CA LEU A 311 22.21 -37.85 8.36
C LEU A 311 23.22 -37.14 9.28
N GLU A 312 24.50 -37.07 8.88
CA GLU A 312 25.54 -36.39 9.66
C GLU A 312 25.55 -34.86 9.44
N SER A 313 26.01 -34.13 10.47
CA SER A 313 25.83 -32.68 10.70
C SER A 313 26.22 -31.73 9.56
N PHE A 314 27.02 -32.17 8.60
CA PHE A 314 27.60 -31.31 7.57
C PHE A 314 26.61 -30.82 6.52
N TRP A 315 25.83 -31.72 5.91
CA TRP A 315 24.87 -31.37 4.86
C TRP A 315 23.69 -30.54 5.39
N VAL A 316 23.44 -30.62 6.69
CA VAL A 316 22.29 -29.98 7.36
C VAL A 316 22.67 -28.63 7.96
N ASN A 317 23.89 -28.46 8.50
CA ASN A 317 24.19 -27.34 9.40
C ASN A 317 25.22 -26.32 8.90
N GLU A 318 26.09 -26.65 7.93
CA GLU A 318 27.27 -25.80 7.69
C GLU A 318 27.18 -24.89 6.44
N LYS A 319 26.47 -25.25 5.35
CA LYS A 319 26.34 -24.41 4.13
C LYS A 319 25.03 -24.62 3.35
N ARG A 320 24.58 -23.60 2.58
CA ARG A 320 23.40 -23.66 1.68
C ARG A 320 23.70 -24.40 0.37
N TRP A 321 24.15 -25.65 0.46
CA TRP A 321 24.46 -26.47 -0.72
C TRP A 321 23.28 -27.37 -1.10
N PHE A 322 23.08 -27.56 -2.40
CA PHE A 322 22.09 -28.51 -2.91
C PHE A 322 22.81 -29.82 -3.24
N ILE A 323 22.42 -30.90 -2.57
CA ILE A 323 22.87 -32.23 -2.90
C ILE A 323 21.64 -33.08 -3.20
N GLY A 324 21.68 -33.79 -4.32
CA GLY A 324 20.66 -34.76 -4.69
C GLY A 324 21.30 -36.09 -5.10
N CYS A 325 20.69 -37.19 -4.70
CA CYS A 325 21.04 -38.53 -5.14
C CYS A 325 19.80 -39.25 -5.66
N GLU A 326 19.90 -39.75 -6.88
CA GLU A 326 18.88 -40.58 -7.54
C GLU A 326 19.29 -42.05 -7.47
N TYR A 327 18.48 -42.86 -6.80
CA TYR A 327 18.68 -44.29 -6.62
C TYR A 327 17.70 -45.08 -7.47
N VAL A 328 18.20 -45.96 -8.34
CA VAL A 328 17.35 -46.80 -9.20
C VAL A 328 17.28 -48.23 -8.68
N LEU A 329 16.06 -48.69 -8.38
CA LEU A 329 15.69 -50.00 -7.85
C LEU A 329 14.77 -50.72 -8.84
N GLY A 330 15.36 -51.46 -9.78
CA GLY A 330 14.59 -52.13 -10.84
C GLY A 330 13.86 -51.11 -11.74
N HIS A 331 12.53 -51.04 -11.63
CA HIS A 331 11.67 -50.08 -12.35
C HIS A 331 11.29 -48.83 -11.54
N SER A 332 11.70 -48.74 -10.27
CA SER A 332 11.39 -47.60 -9.39
C SER A 332 12.61 -46.75 -9.11
N THR A 333 12.40 -45.46 -8.91
CA THR A 333 13.46 -44.49 -8.58
C THR A 333 13.15 -43.79 -7.26
N ILE A 334 14.18 -43.63 -6.42
CA ILE A 334 14.13 -42.88 -5.15
C ILE A 334 15.04 -41.67 -5.27
N LEU A 335 14.51 -40.47 -5.03
CA LEU A 335 15.28 -39.24 -4.99
C LEU A 335 15.48 -38.77 -3.54
N LEU A 336 16.74 -38.65 -3.12
CA LEU A 336 17.17 -38.09 -1.82
C LEU A 336 17.80 -36.73 -2.05
N TYR A 337 17.36 -35.66 -1.36
CA TYR A 337 17.93 -34.33 -1.56
C TYR A 337 17.85 -33.38 -0.36
N THR A 338 18.69 -32.34 -0.38
CA THR A 338 18.67 -31.19 0.56
C THR A 338 17.89 -30.00 -0.04
N ILE A 339 17.03 -29.33 0.74
CA ILE A 339 16.24 -28.18 0.24
C ILE A 339 17.09 -26.89 0.24
N SER A 340 17.22 -26.26 -0.93
CA SER A 340 17.67 -24.87 -1.09
C SER A 340 16.48 -23.94 -1.30
N THR A 341 16.51 -22.72 -0.78
CA THR A 341 15.39 -21.74 -0.79
C THR A 341 14.99 -21.22 -2.17
N ASN A 342 15.64 -21.66 -3.26
CA ASN A 342 15.49 -21.08 -4.60
C ASN A 342 15.13 -22.08 -5.73
N PHE A 343 14.64 -23.29 -5.43
CA PHE A 343 14.31 -24.28 -6.49
C PHE A 343 12.81 -24.45 -6.74
N ASN A 344 12.42 -24.28 -8.01
CA ASN A 344 11.14 -24.72 -8.57
C ASN A 344 11.27 -26.20 -9.01
N PHE A 345 10.59 -27.11 -8.32
CA PHE A 345 10.52 -28.53 -8.66
C PHE A 345 9.55 -28.79 -9.82
N TYR A 346 10.03 -28.86 -11.06
CA TYR A 346 9.17 -29.12 -12.23
C TYR A 346 9.77 -30.07 -13.31
N SER A 347 10.78 -30.91 -13.03
CA SER A 347 11.40 -31.71 -14.11
C SER A 347 11.58 -33.21 -13.92
N TYR A 348 10.99 -33.86 -12.92
CA TYR A 348 11.13 -35.31 -12.74
C TYR A 348 9.78 -36.00 -12.91
N LYS A 349 9.46 -36.37 -14.17
CA LYS A 349 8.17 -37.00 -14.53
C LYS A 349 8.08 -38.50 -14.19
N ASP A 350 9.21 -39.14 -13.87
CA ASP A 350 9.31 -40.61 -13.73
C ASP A 350 9.79 -41.05 -12.32
N VAL A 351 9.62 -40.22 -11.28
CA VAL A 351 10.06 -40.52 -9.92
C VAL A 351 8.92 -41.08 -9.07
N CYS A 352 9.08 -42.30 -8.58
CA CYS A 352 8.07 -42.98 -7.75
C CYS A 352 8.10 -42.52 -6.28
N TYR A 353 9.29 -42.19 -5.75
CA TYR A 353 9.48 -41.86 -4.34
C TYR A 353 10.46 -40.68 -4.17
N ALA A 354 10.09 -39.66 -3.39
CA ALA A 354 10.96 -38.54 -3.01
C ALA A 354 11.06 -38.46 -1.50
N ILE A 355 12.28 -38.37 -0.96
CA ILE A 355 12.57 -38.23 0.46
C ILE A 355 13.36 -36.94 0.65
N SER A 356 12.75 -35.97 1.33
CA SER A 356 13.43 -34.72 1.68
C SER A 356 14.10 -34.86 3.04
N ALA A 357 15.40 -34.59 3.11
CA ALA A 357 16.17 -34.63 4.36
C ALA A 357 15.85 -33.44 5.29
N LYS A 358 15.06 -32.46 4.82
CA LYS A 358 14.31 -31.56 5.71
C LYS A 358 12.89 -32.06 5.74
N ASN A 359 12.47 -32.52 6.93
CA ASN A 359 11.11 -32.93 7.30
C ASN A 359 10.08 -32.59 6.22
N ASN A 360 9.71 -33.61 5.43
CA ASN A 360 8.36 -33.87 4.92
C ASN A 360 8.42 -35.00 3.87
N ASN A 361 7.75 -36.12 4.16
CA ASN A 361 7.72 -37.32 3.32
C ASN A 361 6.28 -37.69 2.94
N TYR A 362 6.01 -37.76 1.64
CA TYR A 362 4.73 -38.19 1.04
C TYR A 362 4.44 -39.70 1.19
N HIS A 363 5.39 -40.50 1.66
CA HIS A 363 5.26 -41.97 1.75
C HIS A 363 5.08 -42.50 3.19
N LEU A 364 4.73 -41.64 4.16
CA LEU A 364 4.67 -42.03 5.56
C LEU A 364 3.38 -42.78 5.96
N ILE A 365 2.23 -42.46 5.35
CA ILE A 365 0.91 -42.90 5.86
C ILE A 365 0.74 -44.42 5.81
N GLN A 366 1.23 -45.08 4.76
CA GLN A 366 1.11 -46.54 4.62
C GLN A 366 2.09 -47.33 5.50
N ARG A 367 3.16 -46.69 6.02
CA ARG A 367 4.19 -47.32 6.88
C ARG A 367 4.12 -46.90 8.35
N LEU A 368 3.35 -45.86 8.70
CA LEU A 368 3.01 -45.50 10.08
C LEU A 368 2.24 -46.61 10.81
N HIS A 369 1.55 -47.49 10.08
CA HIS A 369 0.82 -48.62 10.63
C HIS A 369 1.72 -49.82 11.04
N ASN A 370 2.99 -49.87 10.62
CA ASN A 370 3.89 -51.04 10.77
C ASN A 370 5.11 -50.79 11.68
N ASP A 371 4.96 -50.08 12.81
CA ASP A 371 5.92 -50.00 13.94
C ASP A 371 7.35 -49.42 13.70
N ILE A 372 7.75 -49.01 12.50
CA ILE A 372 9.18 -48.71 12.21
C ILE A 372 9.60 -47.24 12.42
N LEU A 373 8.66 -46.29 12.61
CA LEU A 373 8.95 -44.83 12.66
C LEU A 373 8.42 -44.11 13.91
N THR A 374 8.03 -44.85 14.94
CA THR A 374 7.07 -44.38 15.94
C THR A 374 7.64 -43.39 16.98
N ASP A 375 8.93 -43.44 17.30
CA ASP A 375 9.44 -42.68 18.47
C ASP A 375 10.03 -41.29 18.15
N THR A 376 10.12 -40.90 16.88
CA THR A 376 10.86 -39.67 16.47
C THR A 376 10.03 -38.63 15.70
N LEU A 377 8.80 -38.96 15.29
CA LEU A 377 8.00 -38.09 14.42
C LEU A 377 7.12 -37.10 15.21
N ILE A 378 7.60 -35.88 15.39
CA ILE A 378 6.91 -34.82 16.15
C ILE A 378 5.95 -34.00 15.27
N THR A 379 6.14 -33.98 13.95
CA THR A 379 5.32 -33.20 13.01
C THR A 379 4.94 -34.07 11.81
N LEU A 380 3.64 -34.12 11.50
CA LEU A 380 3.07 -34.77 10.32
C LEU A 380 2.57 -33.67 9.36
N ASP A 381 3.28 -33.45 8.27
CA ASP A 381 2.86 -32.53 7.21
C ASP A 381 2.68 -33.31 5.91
N ILE A 382 1.43 -33.42 5.50
CA ILE A 382 1.00 -34.07 4.25
C ILE A 382 0.33 -33.06 3.33
N SER A 383 0.62 -31.77 3.49
CA SER A 383 0.01 -30.69 2.72
C SER A 383 0.33 -30.78 1.22
N HIS A 384 -0.53 -30.18 0.38
CA HIS A 384 -0.35 -30.05 -1.08
C HIS A 384 -0.35 -31.36 -1.88
N GLY A 385 -0.91 -32.45 -1.33
CA GLY A 385 -1.02 -33.76 -1.97
C GLY A 385 -2.45 -34.17 -2.38
N TYR A 386 -2.59 -35.43 -2.78
CA TYR A 386 -3.87 -36.14 -2.81
C TYR A 386 -3.85 -37.18 -1.70
N VAL A 387 -4.57 -36.93 -0.61
CA VAL A 387 -4.84 -37.97 0.39
C VAL A 387 -6.08 -38.73 -0.08
N HIS A 388 -5.92 -39.97 -0.53
CA HIS A 388 -7.03 -40.79 -0.97
C HIS A 388 -7.87 -41.24 0.23
N GLU A 389 -9.14 -41.58 -0.01
CA GLU A 389 -10.05 -42.06 1.03
C GLU A 389 -9.53 -43.32 1.75
N GLU A 390 -8.79 -44.15 1.02
CA GLU A 390 -8.11 -45.34 1.55
C GLU A 390 -6.92 -44.99 2.45
N ASP A 391 -6.34 -43.79 2.36
CA ASP A 391 -5.20 -43.39 3.19
C ASP A 391 -5.66 -42.93 4.58
N VAL A 392 -6.87 -42.37 4.66
CA VAL A 392 -7.50 -41.87 5.89
C VAL A 392 -7.77 -43.00 6.88
N GLN A 393 -8.02 -44.22 6.39
CA GLN A 393 -8.23 -45.39 7.26
C GLN A 393 -6.98 -45.77 8.08
N TYR A 394 -5.79 -45.36 7.62
CA TYR A 394 -4.53 -45.59 8.33
C TYR A 394 -4.16 -44.41 9.23
N LEU A 395 -4.65 -43.19 8.95
CA LEU A 395 -4.40 -42.00 9.77
C LEU A 395 -5.25 -41.99 11.06
N VAL A 396 -6.49 -42.45 10.99
CA VAL A 396 -7.44 -42.43 12.12
C VAL A 396 -6.89 -43.19 13.34
N PRO A 397 -6.41 -44.46 13.23
CA PRO A 397 -5.87 -45.17 14.39
C PRO A 397 -4.61 -44.52 14.99
N VAL A 398 -3.82 -43.79 14.19
CA VAL A 398 -2.62 -43.08 14.68
C VAL A 398 -3.01 -41.89 15.56
N LEU A 399 -4.09 -41.19 15.19
CA LEU A 399 -4.64 -40.09 15.97
C LEU A 399 -5.35 -40.59 17.23
N GLU A 400 -6.13 -41.67 17.14
CA GLU A 400 -6.83 -42.26 18.29
C GLU A 400 -5.87 -42.80 19.36
N ASN A 401 -4.72 -43.35 18.96
CA ASN A 401 -3.74 -43.94 19.87
C ASN A 401 -2.76 -42.93 20.49
N ASN A 402 -2.98 -41.61 20.37
CA ASN A 402 -2.11 -40.58 20.96
C ASN A 402 -0.62 -40.75 20.60
N HIS A 403 -0.34 -41.04 19.33
CA HIS A 403 1.03 -41.11 18.81
C HIS A 403 1.79 -39.77 19.08
N PRO A 404 3.14 -39.73 19.20
CA PRO A 404 3.94 -38.52 19.50
C PRO A 404 3.87 -37.34 18.51
N ILE A 405 2.90 -37.35 17.60
CA ILE A 405 2.63 -36.25 16.67
C ILE A 405 2.09 -35.07 17.46
N VAL A 406 2.79 -33.94 17.40
CA VAL A 406 2.43 -32.69 18.08
C VAL A 406 1.82 -31.68 17.13
N LYS A 407 2.22 -31.68 15.86
CA LYS A 407 1.75 -30.76 14.82
C LYS A 407 1.29 -31.52 13.58
N MET A 408 0.12 -31.17 13.06
CA MET A 408 -0.45 -31.79 11.88
C MET A 408 -0.82 -30.72 10.83
N TYR A 409 -0.20 -30.78 9.65
CA TYR A 409 -0.47 -29.90 8.53
C TYR A 409 -1.10 -30.70 7.40
N LEU A 410 -2.37 -30.39 7.10
CA LEU A 410 -3.14 -31.10 6.07
C LEU A 410 -3.48 -30.18 4.88
N ASN A 411 -3.11 -28.90 4.89
CA ASN A 411 -3.58 -27.88 3.96
C ASN A 411 -3.45 -28.26 2.47
N ARG A 412 -4.40 -27.77 1.64
CA ARG A 412 -4.43 -27.99 0.17
C ARG A 412 -4.47 -29.45 -0.29
N ASN A 413 -5.12 -30.34 0.48
CA ASN A 413 -5.38 -31.71 0.05
C ASN A 413 -6.82 -31.87 -0.47
N TRP A 414 -7.00 -32.67 -1.52
CA TRP A 414 -8.32 -32.98 -2.05
C TRP A 414 -8.95 -34.20 -1.34
N ILE A 415 -9.52 -33.97 -0.15
CA ILE A 415 -10.13 -35.02 0.69
C ILE A 415 -11.66 -34.99 0.56
N LYS A 416 -12.32 -36.15 0.49
CA LYS A 416 -13.79 -36.23 0.49
C LYS A 416 -14.36 -35.87 1.87
N LYS A 417 -15.56 -35.29 1.90
CA LYS A 417 -16.28 -34.86 3.11
C LYS A 417 -16.31 -35.89 4.25
N VAL A 418 -16.59 -37.16 3.93
CA VAL A 418 -16.65 -38.27 4.91
C VAL A 418 -15.30 -38.49 5.61
N SER A 419 -14.19 -38.28 4.90
CA SER A 419 -12.85 -38.46 5.43
C SER A 419 -12.41 -37.31 6.35
N VAL A 420 -12.84 -36.08 6.09
CA VAL A 420 -12.59 -34.94 7.01
C VAL A 420 -13.30 -35.19 8.34
N GLN A 421 -14.54 -35.68 8.31
CA GLN A 421 -15.28 -36.02 9.52
C GLN A 421 -14.55 -37.05 10.38
N ARG A 422 -14.07 -38.15 9.77
CA ARG A 422 -13.32 -39.19 10.48
C ARG A 422 -12.04 -38.67 11.13
N ILE A 423 -11.36 -37.70 10.50
CA ILE A 423 -10.17 -37.05 11.08
C ILE A 423 -10.57 -36.17 12.27
N ILE A 424 -11.65 -35.40 12.16
CA ILE A 424 -12.19 -34.56 13.25
C ILE A 424 -12.59 -35.43 14.44
N ASP A 425 -13.29 -36.54 14.19
CA ASP A 425 -13.72 -37.48 15.24
C ASP A 425 -12.49 -38.10 15.95
N ALA A 426 -11.46 -38.50 15.19
CA ALA A 426 -10.23 -39.05 15.75
C ALA A 426 -9.45 -38.03 16.61
N LEU A 427 -9.57 -36.73 16.32
CA LEU A 427 -8.97 -35.67 17.11
C LEU A 427 -9.72 -35.40 18.42
N GLN A 428 -10.97 -35.83 18.57
CA GLN A 428 -11.81 -35.53 19.75
C GLN A 428 -11.14 -35.89 21.08
N TYR A 429 -10.51 -37.06 21.15
CA TYR A 429 -9.85 -37.56 22.36
C TYR A 429 -8.32 -37.51 22.28
N ASN A 430 -7.77 -36.96 21.19
CA ASN A 430 -6.32 -36.84 21.04
C ASN A 430 -5.77 -35.68 21.90
N THR A 431 -4.78 -36.00 22.72
CA THR A 431 -4.11 -35.04 23.63
C THR A 431 -2.69 -34.67 23.19
N THR A 432 -2.11 -35.39 22.22
CA THR A 432 -0.74 -35.16 21.78
C THR A 432 -0.64 -34.07 20.71
N VAL A 433 -1.61 -34.00 19.81
CA VAL A 433 -1.69 -33.01 18.73
C VAL A 433 -2.15 -31.68 19.32
N THR A 434 -1.26 -30.69 19.27
CA THR A 434 -1.51 -29.33 19.78
C THR A 434 -1.78 -28.32 18.67
N THR A 435 -1.35 -28.60 17.44
CA THR A 435 -1.52 -27.71 16.28
C THR A 435 -2.08 -28.48 15.09
N VAL A 436 -3.17 -27.99 14.51
CA VAL A 436 -3.79 -28.54 13.30
C VAL A 436 -4.01 -27.43 12.26
N ASN A 437 -3.55 -27.66 11.03
CA ASN A 437 -3.80 -26.76 9.90
C ASN A 437 -4.69 -27.44 8.86
N LEU A 438 -5.87 -26.88 8.66
CA LEU A 438 -6.92 -27.31 7.72
C LEU A 438 -7.25 -26.18 6.72
N GLN A 439 -6.23 -25.46 6.23
CA GLN A 439 -6.42 -24.42 5.22
C GLN A 439 -6.78 -24.95 3.83
N GLU A 440 -7.65 -24.21 3.12
CA GLU A 440 -8.08 -24.51 1.74
C GLU A 440 -8.73 -25.91 1.59
N PHE A 441 -9.52 -26.33 2.57
CA PHE A 441 -10.21 -27.64 2.60
C PHE A 441 -11.66 -27.62 2.11
N ASN A 442 -12.19 -26.45 1.75
CA ASN A 442 -13.61 -26.26 1.44
C ASN A 442 -14.55 -26.71 2.58
N ILE A 443 -14.14 -26.52 3.83
CA ILE A 443 -14.96 -26.72 5.04
C ILE A 443 -16.14 -25.74 5.00
N LYS A 444 -17.37 -26.24 5.15
CA LYS A 444 -18.60 -25.44 5.17
C LYS A 444 -19.23 -25.47 6.57
N GLU A 445 -20.49 -25.06 6.67
CA GLU A 445 -21.21 -24.94 7.94
C GLU A 445 -21.38 -26.30 8.66
N GLU A 446 -21.69 -27.38 7.93
CA GLU A 446 -21.87 -28.72 8.53
C GLU A 446 -20.57 -29.26 9.14
N GLU A 447 -19.43 -29.10 8.46
CA GLU A 447 -18.15 -29.55 9.00
C GLU A 447 -17.66 -28.64 10.15
N ALA A 448 -17.95 -27.33 10.08
CA ALA A 448 -17.66 -26.41 11.18
C ALA A 448 -18.42 -26.78 12.47
N TYR A 449 -19.66 -27.26 12.35
CA TYR A 449 -20.43 -27.79 13.49
C TYR A 449 -19.72 -28.98 14.16
N HIS A 450 -19.20 -29.92 13.37
CA HIS A 450 -18.46 -31.07 13.91
C HIS A 450 -17.13 -30.65 14.56
N ILE A 451 -16.42 -29.67 13.97
CA ILE A 451 -15.22 -29.09 14.58
C ILE A 451 -15.58 -28.42 15.91
N ALA A 452 -16.69 -27.68 15.99
CA ALA A 452 -17.16 -27.07 17.22
C ALA A 452 -17.41 -28.12 18.32
N HIS A 453 -18.10 -29.21 18.01
CA HIS A 453 -18.34 -30.29 18.98
C HIS A 453 -17.05 -31.00 19.43
N MET A 454 -16.11 -31.20 18.51
CA MET A 454 -14.78 -31.72 18.83
C MET A 454 -14.04 -30.78 19.80
N LEU A 455 -14.07 -29.47 19.53
CA LEU A 455 -13.45 -28.47 20.40
C LEU A 455 -14.07 -28.43 21.80
N GLU A 456 -15.36 -28.69 21.98
CA GLU A 456 -15.97 -28.72 23.33
C GLU A 456 -15.35 -29.80 24.24
N THR A 457 -14.83 -30.88 23.66
CA THR A 457 -14.38 -32.06 24.40
C THR A 457 -12.88 -32.28 24.36
N ASN A 458 -12.20 -31.80 23.31
CA ASN A 458 -10.75 -31.94 23.15
C ASN A 458 -9.97 -31.15 24.22
N LYS A 459 -8.93 -31.77 24.79
CA LYS A 459 -8.08 -31.20 25.86
C LYS A 459 -6.62 -30.99 25.46
N GLY A 460 -6.23 -31.28 24.22
CA GLY A 460 -4.84 -31.19 23.75
C GLY A 460 -4.59 -30.01 22.81
N LEU A 461 -5.60 -29.66 22.01
CA LEU A 461 -5.47 -28.73 20.91
C LEU A 461 -5.34 -27.29 21.41
N LYS A 462 -4.31 -26.61 20.91
CA LYS A 462 -3.99 -25.21 21.22
C LYS A 462 -4.21 -24.30 20.01
N ILE A 463 -3.87 -24.77 18.82
CA ILE A 463 -3.93 -23.97 17.60
C ILE A 463 -4.68 -24.75 16.52
N ILE A 464 -5.70 -24.12 15.94
CA ILE A 464 -6.37 -24.62 14.74
C ILE A 464 -6.45 -23.50 13.70
N SER A 465 -6.01 -23.79 12.47
CA SER A 465 -6.22 -22.88 11.33
C SER A 465 -7.22 -23.47 10.36
N LEU A 466 -8.28 -22.71 10.12
CA LEU A 466 -9.37 -22.94 9.18
C LEU A 466 -9.37 -21.86 8.09
N GLU A 467 -8.25 -21.17 7.87
CA GLU A 467 -8.15 -20.10 6.88
C GLU A 467 -8.51 -20.59 5.45
N SER A 468 -9.09 -19.69 4.64
CA SER A 468 -9.42 -19.95 3.23
C SER A 468 -10.38 -21.12 3.02
N ASN A 469 -11.38 -21.24 3.90
CA ASN A 469 -12.49 -22.20 3.77
C ASN A 469 -13.80 -21.49 3.40
N ALA A 470 -14.93 -22.21 3.48
CA ALA A 470 -16.25 -21.70 3.12
C ALA A 470 -17.20 -21.61 4.32
N ILE A 471 -16.66 -21.37 5.53
CA ILE A 471 -17.42 -21.27 6.77
C ILE A 471 -18.26 -19.97 6.75
N GLY A 472 -19.57 -20.10 6.98
CA GLY A 472 -20.52 -18.99 7.06
C GLY A 472 -20.89 -18.60 8.49
N ASP A 473 -21.86 -17.70 8.66
CA ASP A 473 -22.30 -17.18 9.96
C ASP A 473 -22.78 -18.27 10.93
N ASN A 474 -23.45 -19.32 10.43
CA ASN A 474 -23.91 -20.42 11.28
C ASN A 474 -22.74 -21.25 11.82
N GLY A 475 -21.75 -21.55 10.97
CA GLY A 475 -20.54 -22.26 11.40
C GLY A 475 -19.71 -21.43 12.38
N ALA A 476 -19.63 -20.11 12.17
CA ALA A 476 -19.01 -19.18 13.11
C ALA A 476 -19.72 -19.16 14.47
N ARG A 477 -21.07 -19.15 14.49
CA ARG A 477 -21.86 -19.26 15.73
C ARG A 477 -21.52 -20.52 16.51
N ASP A 478 -21.52 -21.67 15.84
CA ASP A 478 -21.34 -22.96 16.50
C ASP A 478 -19.91 -23.06 17.07
N LEU A 479 -18.91 -22.60 16.32
CA LEU A 479 -17.52 -22.48 16.81
C LEU A 479 -17.40 -21.53 18.00
N ALA A 480 -18.03 -20.35 17.95
CA ALA A 480 -18.01 -19.38 19.04
C ALA A 480 -18.65 -19.93 20.33
N LEU A 481 -19.75 -20.69 20.22
CA LEU A 481 -20.38 -21.34 21.37
C LEU A 481 -19.46 -22.39 22.01
N ALA A 482 -18.78 -23.21 21.20
CA ALA A 482 -17.83 -24.21 21.69
C ALA A 482 -16.65 -23.59 22.47
N LEU A 483 -16.16 -22.42 22.04
CA LEU A 483 -15.06 -21.71 22.71
C LEU A 483 -15.38 -21.22 24.12
N ARG A 484 -16.66 -21.11 24.49
CA ARG A 484 -17.05 -20.76 25.87
C ARG A 484 -16.64 -21.83 26.87
N ASN A 485 -16.59 -23.10 26.44
CA ASN A 485 -16.28 -24.25 27.29
C ASN A 485 -14.87 -24.81 27.06
N ASN A 486 -14.26 -24.55 25.90
CA ASN A 486 -12.89 -24.96 25.62
C ASN A 486 -11.87 -24.06 26.34
N LYS A 487 -10.99 -24.67 27.15
CA LYS A 487 -9.94 -23.95 27.93
C LYS A 487 -8.52 -24.14 27.39
N THR A 488 -8.34 -24.93 26.33
CA THR A 488 -7.01 -25.35 25.86
C THR A 488 -6.60 -24.64 24.58
N LEU A 489 -7.58 -24.26 23.76
CA LEU A 489 -7.36 -23.52 22.54
C LEU A 489 -6.85 -22.11 22.88
N THR A 490 -5.78 -21.70 22.23
CA THR A 490 -5.18 -20.37 22.35
C THR A 490 -5.37 -19.58 21.07
N THR A 491 -5.52 -20.26 19.92
CA THR A 491 -5.60 -19.62 18.61
C THR A 491 -6.56 -20.38 17.68
N LEU A 492 -7.52 -19.64 17.13
CA LEU A 492 -8.43 -20.08 16.08
C LEU A 492 -8.30 -19.11 14.90
N ASP A 493 -7.73 -19.59 13.79
CA ASP A 493 -7.60 -18.78 12.60
C ASP A 493 -8.73 -19.09 11.61
N LEU A 494 -9.60 -18.11 11.36
CA LEU A 494 -10.75 -18.17 10.47
C LEU A 494 -10.61 -17.20 9.30
N ALA A 495 -9.40 -16.71 9.00
CA ALA A 495 -9.20 -15.74 7.93
C ALA A 495 -9.69 -16.26 6.56
N ARG A 496 -10.09 -15.36 5.65
CA ARG A 496 -10.53 -15.72 4.27
C ARG A 496 -11.69 -16.72 4.20
N ASN A 497 -12.61 -16.70 5.16
CA ASN A 497 -13.85 -17.49 5.12
C ASN A 497 -15.05 -16.67 4.60
N LYS A 498 -16.26 -17.23 4.69
CA LYS A 498 -17.52 -16.57 4.31
C LYS A 498 -18.28 -16.01 5.51
N ILE A 499 -17.58 -15.71 6.60
CA ILE A 499 -18.16 -15.18 7.84
C ILE A 499 -18.56 -13.72 7.59
N GLY A 500 -19.80 -13.38 7.97
CA GLY A 500 -20.35 -12.03 7.96
C GLY A 500 -20.45 -11.46 9.38
N ILE A 501 -21.20 -10.36 9.50
CA ILE A 501 -21.30 -9.62 10.76
C ILE A 501 -21.94 -10.43 11.89
N LEU A 502 -22.94 -11.27 11.57
CA LEU A 502 -23.62 -12.13 12.56
C LEU A 502 -22.65 -13.17 13.14
N GLY A 503 -21.85 -13.82 12.28
CA GLY A 503 -20.84 -14.77 12.74
C GLY A 503 -19.77 -14.11 13.61
N ALA A 504 -19.33 -12.90 13.24
CA ALA A 504 -18.37 -12.13 14.02
C ALA A 504 -18.95 -11.65 15.37
N GLU A 505 -20.22 -11.26 15.42
CA GLU A 505 -20.91 -10.91 16.68
C GLU A 505 -20.91 -12.07 17.69
N TYR A 506 -21.17 -13.30 17.26
CA TYR A 506 -21.12 -14.46 18.15
C TYR A 506 -19.73 -14.67 18.76
N PHE A 507 -18.66 -14.43 17.99
CA PHE A 507 -17.30 -14.47 18.52
C PHE A 507 -17.08 -13.36 19.53
N PHE A 508 -17.48 -12.12 19.26
CA PHE A 508 -17.35 -11.00 20.21
C PHE A 508 -18.05 -11.30 21.54
N GLU A 509 -19.26 -11.85 21.52
CA GLU A 509 -19.98 -12.25 22.73
C GLU A 509 -19.28 -13.41 23.47
N SER A 510 -18.75 -14.40 22.75
CA SER A 510 -18.07 -15.54 23.37
C SER A 510 -16.70 -15.19 23.96
N LEU A 511 -15.96 -14.28 23.33
CA LEU A 511 -14.59 -13.91 23.68
C LEU A 511 -14.50 -13.01 24.92
N GLN A 512 -15.60 -12.39 25.35
CA GLN A 512 -15.67 -11.76 26.68
C GLN A 512 -15.37 -12.75 27.82
N SER A 513 -15.57 -14.05 27.57
CA SER A 513 -15.40 -15.12 28.57
C SER A 513 -14.21 -16.05 28.32
N SER A 514 -13.51 -15.92 27.17
CA SER A 514 -12.47 -16.86 26.73
C SER A 514 -11.26 -16.13 26.14
N PRO A 515 -10.01 -16.43 26.57
CA PRO A 515 -8.79 -15.73 26.12
C PRO A 515 -8.27 -16.19 24.74
N VAL A 516 -9.08 -16.90 23.96
CA VAL A 516 -8.72 -17.45 22.64
C VAL A 516 -8.50 -16.29 21.65
N LYS A 517 -7.38 -16.29 20.93
CA LYS A 517 -7.18 -15.37 19.81
C LYS A 517 -7.92 -15.90 18.58
N VAL A 518 -8.90 -15.15 18.08
CA VAL A 518 -9.64 -15.50 16.85
C VAL A 518 -9.25 -14.54 15.74
N SER A 519 -8.75 -15.05 14.60
CA SER A 519 -8.50 -14.23 13.40
C SER A 519 -9.71 -14.29 12.48
N LEU A 520 -10.28 -13.13 12.14
CA LEU A 520 -11.39 -12.99 11.18
C LEU A 520 -10.99 -12.20 9.92
N GLU A 521 -9.68 -12.05 9.66
CA GLU A 521 -9.16 -11.22 8.57
C GLU A 521 -9.63 -11.71 7.19
N GLU A 522 -9.85 -10.77 6.25
CA GLU A 522 -10.28 -11.09 4.88
C GLU A 522 -11.56 -11.98 4.77
N ASN A 523 -12.37 -12.05 5.85
CA ASN A 523 -13.75 -12.53 5.76
C ASN A 523 -14.61 -11.50 5.00
N ARG A 524 -15.92 -11.74 4.84
CA ARG A 524 -16.79 -10.78 4.13
C ARG A 524 -16.56 -9.37 4.68
N ASP A 525 -16.57 -8.35 3.82
CA ASP A 525 -16.21 -6.93 4.00
C ASP A 525 -16.85 -6.17 5.21
N PHE A 526 -17.36 -6.84 6.24
CA PHE A 526 -18.24 -6.28 7.26
C PHE A 526 -17.71 -6.45 8.70
N CYS A 527 -16.63 -7.23 8.93
CA CYS A 527 -16.13 -7.51 10.28
C CYS A 527 -15.63 -6.24 11.00
N HIS A 528 -15.05 -5.28 10.26
CA HIS A 528 -14.62 -3.98 10.79
C HIS A 528 -15.76 -3.07 11.28
N LEU A 529 -17.03 -3.48 11.11
CA LEU A 529 -18.21 -2.71 11.54
C LEU A 529 -18.89 -3.30 12.77
N VAL A 530 -18.40 -4.43 13.30
CA VAL A 530 -18.96 -5.08 14.49
C VAL A 530 -18.89 -4.15 15.70
N GLU A 531 -17.74 -3.50 15.93
CA GLU A 531 -17.56 -2.57 17.04
C GLU A 531 -18.45 -1.32 16.89
N PRO A 532 -18.48 -0.60 15.74
CA PRO A 532 -19.44 0.48 15.53
C PRO A 532 -20.91 0.10 15.75
N VAL A 533 -21.36 -1.05 15.23
CA VAL A 533 -22.75 -1.52 15.37
C VAL A 533 -23.06 -1.88 16.83
N SER A 534 -22.12 -2.53 17.52
CA SER A 534 -22.23 -2.84 18.94
C SER A 534 -22.31 -1.58 19.80
N ARG A 535 -21.45 -0.58 19.52
CA ARG A 535 -21.47 0.70 20.25
C ARG A 535 -22.77 1.45 20.06
N ILE A 536 -23.27 1.57 18.82
CA ILE A 536 -24.59 2.17 18.58
C ILE A 536 -25.68 1.44 19.39
N LYS A 537 -25.65 0.11 19.42
CA LYS A 537 -26.69 -0.69 20.06
C LYS A 537 -26.62 -0.66 21.60
N ASN A 538 -25.42 -0.72 22.17
CA ASN A 538 -25.19 -1.03 23.58
C ASN A 538 -24.74 0.18 24.41
N ASP A 539 -24.05 1.15 23.82
CA ASP A 539 -23.52 2.31 24.55
C ASP A 539 -24.59 3.40 24.67
N GLN A 540 -25.28 3.39 25.82
CA GLN A 540 -26.34 4.34 26.15
C GLN A 540 -25.79 5.71 26.64
N SER A 541 -24.48 5.93 26.63
CA SER A 541 -23.88 7.22 26.98
C SER A 541 -23.63 8.11 25.75
N LEU A 542 -23.56 7.51 24.57
CA LEU A 542 -23.26 8.22 23.32
C LEU A 542 -24.44 9.09 22.88
N THR A 543 -24.19 10.39 22.79
CA THR A 543 -25.13 11.38 22.24
C THR A 543 -24.76 11.86 20.85
N LYS A 544 -23.49 11.68 20.44
CA LYS A 544 -22.98 11.99 19.11
C LYS A 544 -22.20 10.81 18.58
N PHE A 545 -22.38 10.49 17.31
CA PHE A 545 -21.67 9.38 16.68
C PHE A 545 -21.30 9.72 15.23
N SER A 546 -20.04 9.55 14.87
CA SER A 546 -19.56 9.77 13.51
C SER A 546 -19.07 8.47 12.91
N LEU A 547 -19.59 8.19 11.72
CA LEU A 547 -19.23 7.08 10.85
C LEU A 547 -18.78 7.61 9.50
N ASN A 548 -18.00 8.68 9.47
CA ASN A 548 -17.56 9.25 8.20
C ASN A 548 -16.45 8.39 7.54
N LYS A 549 -16.40 8.37 6.21
CA LYS A 549 -15.33 7.74 5.42
C LYS A 549 -15.12 6.23 5.66
N ILE A 550 -16.18 5.51 6.02
CA ILE A 550 -16.13 4.04 6.22
C ILE A 550 -16.65 3.25 5.02
N HIS A 551 -17.13 3.91 3.96
CA HIS A 551 -17.65 3.29 2.73
C HIS A 551 -18.81 2.30 2.99
N LEU A 552 -19.98 2.84 3.34
CA LEU A 552 -21.17 2.04 3.67
C LEU A 552 -21.80 1.39 2.44
N LYS A 553 -21.94 0.06 2.46
CA LYS A 553 -22.68 -0.73 1.45
C LYS A 553 -24.10 -1.00 1.96
N ALA A 554 -25.06 -1.32 1.08
CA ALA A 554 -26.47 -1.53 1.45
C ALA A 554 -26.69 -2.45 2.67
N VAL A 555 -25.98 -3.59 2.73
CA VAL A 555 -26.12 -4.54 3.84
C VAL A 555 -25.65 -3.92 5.16
N THR A 556 -24.56 -3.15 5.17
CA THR A 556 -24.03 -2.54 6.38
C THR A 556 -24.85 -1.33 6.83
N ALA A 557 -25.33 -0.54 5.88
CA ALA A 557 -26.29 0.53 6.13
C ALA A 557 -27.54 -0.01 6.83
N LYS A 558 -28.03 -1.20 6.44
CA LYS A 558 -29.13 -1.87 7.14
C LYS A 558 -28.81 -2.17 8.61
N TYR A 559 -27.67 -2.79 8.89
CA TYR A 559 -27.31 -3.14 10.27
C TYR A 559 -27.13 -1.91 11.17
N ILE A 560 -26.53 -0.84 10.64
CA ILE A 560 -26.40 0.42 11.37
C ILE A 560 -27.78 1.04 11.60
N ALA A 561 -28.67 1.03 10.61
CA ALA A 561 -30.03 1.50 10.77
C ALA A 561 -30.81 0.68 11.82
N ASP A 562 -30.71 -0.65 11.79
CA ASP A 562 -31.35 -1.55 12.76
C ASP A 562 -30.79 -1.32 14.19
N ALA A 563 -29.49 -1.02 14.33
CA ALA A 563 -28.90 -0.64 15.61
C ALA A 563 -29.41 0.72 16.10
N LEU A 564 -29.53 1.71 15.21
CA LEU A 564 -30.10 3.03 15.52
C LEU A 564 -31.57 2.97 15.94
N GLN A 565 -32.33 1.96 15.48
CA GLN A 565 -33.71 1.74 15.93
C GLN A 565 -33.78 1.41 17.42
N LYS A 566 -32.78 0.70 17.95
CA LYS A 566 -32.70 0.31 19.37
C LYS A 566 -32.01 1.35 20.24
N ASN A 567 -31.20 2.22 19.63
CA ASN A 567 -30.50 3.27 20.35
C ASN A 567 -31.46 4.41 20.73
N THR A 568 -31.45 4.78 22.02
CA THR A 568 -32.31 5.84 22.56
C THR A 568 -31.54 7.11 22.95
N THR A 569 -30.27 7.25 22.59
CA THR A 569 -29.39 8.29 23.15
C THR A 569 -28.72 9.18 22.11
N ILE A 570 -28.45 8.65 20.91
CA ILE A 570 -27.77 9.36 19.83
C ILE A 570 -28.69 10.45 19.27
N LYS A 571 -28.22 11.69 19.40
CA LYS A 571 -28.86 12.92 18.90
C LYS A 571 -28.20 13.44 17.64
N GLU A 572 -26.91 13.18 17.44
CA GLU A 572 -26.18 13.63 16.25
C GLU A 572 -25.50 12.45 15.55
N LEU A 573 -25.82 12.24 14.28
CA LEU A 573 -25.25 11.18 13.47
C LEU A 573 -24.57 11.75 12.22
N ASP A 574 -23.28 11.47 12.07
CA ASP A 574 -22.50 11.85 10.89
C ASP A 574 -22.22 10.64 9.99
N LEU A 575 -22.87 10.63 8.82
CA LEU A 575 -22.72 9.63 7.76
C LEU A 575 -22.05 10.23 6.51
N SER A 576 -21.30 11.32 6.65
CA SER A 576 -20.68 11.97 5.51
C SER A 576 -19.57 11.12 4.85
N TYR A 577 -19.32 11.34 3.56
CA TYR A 577 -18.26 10.66 2.80
C TYR A 577 -18.36 9.12 2.79
N ASN A 578 -19.56 8.56 2.73
CA ASN A 578 -19.78 7.11 2.78
C ASN A 578 -20.22 6.48 1.46
N CYS A 579 -20.33 7.26 0.39
CA CYS A 579 -20.85 6.80 -0.90
C CYS A 579 -22.30 6.26 -0.82
N ILE A 580 -23.11 6.75 0.13
CA ILE A 580 -24.51 6.32 0.32
C ILE A 580 -25.33 6.68 -0.92
N GLY A 581 -25.86 5.67 -1.61
CA GLY A 581 -26.79 5.83 -2.73
C GLY A 581 -28.23 5.48 -2.33
N THR A 582 -29.06 5.22 -3.34
CA THR A 582 -30.49 4.90 -3.14
C THR A 582 -30.69 3.59 -2.38
N LYS A 583 -29.84 2.58 -2.58
CA LYS A 583 -30.00 1.27 -1.90
C LYS A 583 -29.74 1.35 -0.41
N GLU A 584 -28.77 2.17 -0.03
CA GLU A 584 -28.33 2.37 1.34
C GLU A 584 -29.30 3.28 2.12
N ILE A 585 -29.71 4.41 1.52
CA ILE A 585 -30.52 5.42 2.22
C ILE A 585 -31.92 4.93 2.60
N ILE A 586 -32.48 3.97 1.87
CA ILE A 586 -33.80 3.40 2.17
C ILE A 586 -33.84 2.82 3.59
N HIS A 587 -32.74 2.19 4.03
CA HIS A 587 -32.65 1.63 5.39
C HIS A 587 -32.71 2.73 6.45
N PHE A 588 -31.94 3.81 6.27
CA PHE A 588 -31.98 4.95 7.18
C PHE A 588 -33.33 5.69 7.14
N ALA A 589 -33.93 5.88 5.97
CA ALA A 589 -35.24 6.52 5.83
C ALA A 589 -36.35 5.73 6.57
N ASN A 590 -36.35 4.40 6.46
CA ASN A 590 -37.34 3.58 7.16
C ASN A 590 -37.25 3.75 8.68
N ILE A 591 -36.04 3.79 9.24
CA ILE A 591 -35.83 3.95 10.68
C ILE A 591 -36.06 5.39 11.14
N LEU A 592 -35.71 6.40 10.33
CA LEU A 592 -35.96 7.82 10.64
C LEU A 592 -37.45 8.13 10.84
N ARG A 593 -38.36 7.34 10.25
CA ARG A 593 -39.81 7.50 10.47
C ARG A 593 -40.21 7.23 11.92
N GLU A 594 -39.53 6.29 12.58
CA GLU A 594 -39.82 5.84 13.95
C GLU A 594 -38.83 6.42 14.97
N ASN A 595 -37.65 6.86 14.53
CA ASN A 595 -36.64 7.39 15.42
C ASN A 595 -37.12 8.68 16.10
N THR A 596 -37.07 8.69 17.43
CA THR A 596 -37.57 9.79 18.25
C THR A 596 -36.46 10.62 18.91
N MET A 597 -35.18 10.36 18.63
CA MET A 597 -34.06 10.94 19.39
C MET A 597 -33.11 11.77 18.52
N LEU A 598 -32.98 11.43 17.24
CA LEU A 598 -32.04 12.08 16.34
C LEU A 598 -32.48 13.52 16.04
N ILE A 599 -31.57 14.45 16.30
CA ILE A 599 -31.71 15.90 16.14
C ILE A 599 -30.94 16.36 14.90
N THR A 600 -29.75 15.80 14.67
CA THR A 600 -28.85 16.18 13.57
C THR A 600 -28.46 14.96 12.74
N LEU A 601 -28.64 15.06 11.42
CA LEU A 601 -28.21 14.06 10.47
C LEU A 601 -27.33 14.70 9.40
N ASN A 602 -26.07 14.26 9.31
CA ASN A 602 -25.14 14.68 8.28
C ASN A 602 -24.98 13.60 7.19
N LEU A 603 -25.43 13.92 5.98
CA LEU A 603 -25.34 13.08 4.77
C LEU A 603 -24.48 13.75 3.68
N ASN A 604 -23.61 14.69 4.06
CA ASN A 604 -22.71 15.39 3.14
C ASN A 604 -21.83 14.44 2.32
N ASN A 605 -21.56 14.78 1.05
CA ASN A 605 -20.63 14.06 0.17
C ASN A 605 -20.98 12.57 0.03
N ASN A 606 -22.24 12.30 -0.29
CA ASN A 606 -22.75 10.98 -0.63
C ASN A 606 -23.28 10.97 -2.08
N TRP A 607 -23.88 9.87 -2.51
CA TRP A 607 -24.40 9.71 -3.88
C TRP A 607 -25.93 9.79 -3.92
N LEU A 608 -26.52 10.67 -3.10
CA LEU A 608 -27.97 10.85 -3.04
C LEU A 608 -28.48 11.60 -4.28
N ASN A 609 -29.51 11.07 -4.92
CA ASN A 609 -30.19 11.66 -6.07
C ASN A 609 -31.67 11.94 -5.75
N ALA A 610 -32.46 12.41 -6.72
CA ALA A 610 -33.89 12.69 -6.55
C ALA A 610 -34.68 11.49 -5.97
N VAL A 611 -34.40 10.27 -6.43
CA VAL A 611 -35.05 9.04 -5.93
C VAL A 611 -34.69 8.78 -4.47
N SER A 612 -33.42 8.96 -4.10
CA SER A 612 -32.98 8.89 -2.70
C SER A 612 -33.71 9.91 -1.83
N LEU A 613 -33.93 11.14 -2.35
CA LEU A 613 -34.63 12.20 -1.63
C LEU A 613 -36.10 11.87 -1.40
N GLN A 614 -36.77 11.27 -2.39
CA GLN A 614 -38.16 10.84 -2.26
C GLN A 614 -38.39 9.97 -1.02
N TYR A 615 -37.51 8.99 -0.77
CA TYR A 615 -37.58 8.14 0.42
C TYR A 615 -37.34 8.92 1.71
N LEU A 616 -36.34 9.80 1.72
CA LEU A 616 -36.01 10.61 2.90
C LEU A 616 -37.17 11.56 3.26
N VAL A 617 -37.79 12.20 2.26
CA VAL A 617 -38.92 13.12 2.48
C VAL A 617 -40.16 12.38 2.99
N GLN A 618 -40.44 11.18 2.50
CA GLN A 618 -41.54 10.36 3.04
C GLN A 618 -41.35 10.01 4.52
N ALA A 619 -40.11 9.75 4.94
CA ALA A 619 -39.78 9.54 6.35
C ALA A 619 -39.92 10.83 7.17
N LEU A 620 -39.34 11.93 6.69
CA LEU A 620 -39.29 13.21 7.40
C LEU A 620 -40.64 13.93 7.51
N LYS A 621 -41.64 13.56 6.69
CA LYS A 621 -43.03 13.99 6.87
C LYS A 621 -43.60 13.58 8.23
N HIS A 622 -43.14 12.46 8.77
CA HIS A 622 -43.60 11.90 10.04
C HIS A 622 -42.60 12.12 11.17
N ASN A 623 -41.31 12.34 10.85
CA ASN A 623 -40.29 12.59 11.86
C ASN A 623 -40.52 13.96 12.53
N THR A 624 -40.52 13.97 13.86
CA THR A 624 -40.77 15.17 14.66
C THR A 624 -39.57 15.60 15.51
N THR A 625 -38.38 15.05 15.28
CA THR A 625 -37.22 15.26 16.15
C THR A 625 -36.01 15.82 15.43
N LEU A 626 -35.91 15.63 14.12
CA LEU A 626 -34.80 16.14 13.33
C LEU A 626 -34.95 17.66 13.14
N HIS A 627 -33.93 18.39 13.57
CA HIS A 627 -33.81 19.84 13.47
C HIS A 627 -32.77 20.26 12.41
N THR A 628 -31.72 19.45 12.24
CA THR A 628 -30.60 19.74 11.32
C THR A 628 -30.40 18.61 10.33
N LEU A 629 -30.46 18.95 9.04
CA LEU A 629 -30.22 18.01 7.95
C LEU A 629 -29.20 18.58 6.97
N ASN A 630 -28.06 17.89 6.82
CA ASN A 630 -27.04 18.25 5.85
C ASN A 630 -27.05 17.28 4.66
N LEU A 631 -27.39 17.79 3.48
CA LEU A 631 -27.43 17.08 2.20
C LEU A 631 -26.41 17.63 1.20
N SER A 632 -25.42 18.43 1.62
CA SER A 632 -24.53 19.09 0.66
C SER A 632 -23.58 18.12 -0.06
N TYR A 633 -23.09 18.52 -1.23
CA TYR A 633 -22.22 17.70 -2.09
C TYR A 633 -22.82 16.34 -2.47
N ASN A 634 -24.12 16.29 -2.76
CA ASN A 634 -24.80 15.12 -3.32
C ASN A 634 -25.18 15.38 -4.81
N TYR A 635 -25.93 14.48 -5.42
CA TYR A 635 -26.36 14.54 -6.83
C TYR A 635 -27.87 14.69 -6.95
N ILE A 636 -28.48 15.54 -6.10
CA ILE A 636 -29.94 15.70 -6.00
C ILE A 636 -30.54 16.14 -7.35
N GLY A 637 -29.88 17.07 -8.06
CA GLY A 637 -30.33 17.56 -9.36
C GLY A 637 -31.62 18.39 -9.32
N CYS A 638 -32.12 18.78 -10.48
CA CYS A 638 -33.36 19.54 -10.66
C CYS A 638 -34.59 18.80 -10.12
N ASP A 639 -34.76 17.54 -10.50
CA ASP A 639 -35.89 16.68 -10.07
C ASP A 639 -35.99 16.54 -8.54
N GLY A 640 -34.87 16.69 -7.82
CA GLY A 640 -34.85 16.61 -6.37
C GLY A 640 -35.40 17.84 -5.64
N VAL A 641 -35.48 19.01 -6.29
CA VAL A 641 -35.96 20.26 -5.69
C VAL A 641 -37.45 20.21 -5.37
N GLU A 642 -38.23 19.48 -6.17
CA GLU A 642 -39.66 19.24 -5.89
C GLU A 642 -39.82 18.58 -4.52
N TYR A 643 -39.00 17.57 -4.23
CA TYR A 643 -39.00 16.88 -2.94
C TYR A 643 -38.50 17.75 -1.79
N VAL A 644 -37.47 18.59 -1.99
CA VAL A 644 -37.05 19.59 -0.97
C VAL A 644 -38.19 20.56 -0.66
N THR A 645 -38.89 21.03 -1.69
CA THR A 645 -40.02 21.95 -1.53
C THR A 645 -41.16 21.27 -0.78
N GLU A 646 -41.43 20.00 -1.07
CA GLU A 646 -42.43 19.22 -0.34
C GLU A 646 -42.02 18.95 1.12
N LEU A 647 -40.74 18.70 1.38
CA LEU A 647 -40.21 18.59 2.73
C LEU A 647 -40.49 19.85 3.55
N LEU A 648 -40.14 21.02 3.02
CA LEU A 648 -40.33 22.30 3.70
C LEU A 648 -41.80 22.72 3.87
N LYS A 649 -42.72 22.16 3.07
CA LYS A 649 -44.17 22.33 3.26
C LYS A 649 -44.72 21.50 4.42
N THR A 650 -44.15 20.32 4.64
CA THR A 650 -44.77 19.27 5.46
C THR A 650 -44.07 19.10 6.81
N ASN A 651 -42.74 19.19 6.83
CA ASN A 651 -41.96 19.11 8.06
C ASN A 651 -42.02 20.43 8.82
N LYS A 652 -42.20 20.35 10.14
CA LYS A 652 -42.33 21.51 11.04
C LYS A 652 -41.22 21.63 12.08
N THR A 653 -40.22 20.74 12.04
CA THR A 653 -39.20 20.61 13.09
C THR A 653 -37.83 21.01 12.59
N LEU A 654 -37.59 20.91 11.29
CA LEU A 654 -36.33 21.29 10.67
C LEU A 654 -36.14 22.81 10.78
N THR A 655 -35.03 23.19 11.41
CA THR A 655 -34.57 24.58 11.57
C THR A 655 -33.36 24.87 10.68
N THR A 656 -32.55 23.85 10.39
CA THR A 656 -31.32 23.97 9.60
C THR A 656 -31.32 22.97 8.45
N LEU A 657 -31.17 23.47 7.22
CA LEU A 657 -31.08 22.67 6.00
C LEU A 657 -29.89 23.10 5.12
N ASP A 658 -28.99 22.17 4.83
CA ASP A 658 -27.90 22.37 3.87
C ASP A 658 -28.12 21.55 2.59
N ILE A 659 -28.35 22.23 1.47
CA ILE A 659 -28.49 21.66 0.13
C ILE A 659 -27.39 22.17 -0.83
N SER A 660 -26.26 22.62 -0.29
CA SER A 660 -25.16 23.17 -1.08
C SER A 660 -24.53 22.14 -2.06
N ASN A 661 -24.07 22.57 -3.23
CA ASN A 661 -23.33 21.80 -4.23
C ASN A 661 -24.07 20.53 -4.68
N ASN A 662 -25.36 20.67 -5.02
CA ASN A 662 -26.25 19.56 -5.40
C ASN A 662 -26.65 19.55 -6.88
N GLN A 663 -25.98 20.36 -7.71
CA GLN A 663 -26.24 20.50 -9.15
C GLN A 663 -27.70 20.90 -9.45
N ILE A 664 -28.31 21.69 -8.57
CA ILE A 664 -29.68 22.20 -8.77
C ILE A 664 -29.67 23.24 -9.90
N GLU A 665 -30.45 23.02 -10.96
CA GLU A 665 -30.50 23.88 -12.14
C GLU A 665 -31.36 25.15 -11.96
N LYS A 666 -31.30 26.04 -12.96
CA LYS A 666 -31.68 27.46 -12.88
C LYS A 666 -33.15 27.76 -12.52
N THR A 667 -34.11 26.94 -12.92
CA THR A 667 -35.56 27.23 -12.80
C THR A 667 -36.16 26.87 -11.44
N ASP A 668 -35.51 26.01 -10.66
CA ASP A 668 -36.17 25.32 -9.55
C ASP A 668 -35.95 26.01 -8.19
N ILE A 669 -34.94 26.88 -8.09
CA ILE A 669 -34.67 27.73 -6.91
C ILE A 669 -35.81 28.74 -6.67
N GLN A 670 -36.54 29.16 -7.71
CA GLN A 670 -37.67 30.08 -7.56
C GLN A 670 -38.77 29.49 -6.66
N SER A 671 -39.13 28.22 -6.90
CA SER A 671 -40.13 27.51 -6.09
C SER A 671 -39.70 27.38 -4.63
N LEU A 672 -38.39 27.16 -4.40
CA LEU A 672 -37.82 27.11 -3.07
C LEU A 672 -37.89 28.47 -2.36
N CYS A 673 -37.49 29.57 -3.02
CA CYS A 673 -37.53 30.92 -2.45
C CYS A 673 -38.97 31.37 -2.10
N ILE A 674 -39.94 31.12 -2.99
CA ILE A 674 -41.36 31.45 -2.73
C ILE A 674 -41.88 30.69 -1.51
N LEU A 675 -41.42 29.46 -1.31
CA LEU A 675 -41.83 28.67 -0.15
C LEU A 675 -41.21 29.18 1.15
N LEU A 676 -39.90 29.50 1.11
CA LEU A 676 -39.16 30.00 2.26
C LEU A 676 -39.71 31.35 2.76
N GLN A 677 -40.32 32.16 1.89
CA GLN A 677 -41.05 33.37 2.31
C GLN A 677 -42.15 33.07 3.34
N LYS A 678 -42.76 31.88 3.27
CA LYS A 678 -43.88 31.46 4.14
C LYS A 678 -43.47 30.41 5.17
N ASN A 679 -42.26 29.85 5.08
CA ASN A 679 -41.77 28.86 6.03
C ASN A 679 -41.28 29.60 7.29
N LEU A 680 -41.84 29.20 8.44
CA LEU A 680 -41.56 29.83 9.74
C LEU A 680 -40.64 28.98 10.63
N THR A 681 -40.17 27.84 10.15
CA THR A 681 -39.41 26.87 10.96
C THR A 681 -37.93 26.92 10.67
N ILE A 682 -37.54 27.14 9.40
CA ILE A 682 -36.15 27.27 9.00
C ILE A 682 -35.59 28.61 9.48
N SER A 683 -34.55 28.54 10.30
CA SER A 683 -33.72 29.68 10.73
C SER A 683 -32.39 29.75 9.99
N GLU A 684 -31.92 28.61 9.45
CA GLU A 684 -30.63 28.51 8.77
C GLU A 684 -30.78 27.72 7.47
N ILE A 685 -30.38 28.32 6.34
CA ILE A 685 -30.36 27.62 5.06
C ILE A 685 -29.06 27.84 4.30
N PHE A 686 -28.51 26.72 3.82
CA PHE A 686 -27.28 26.70 3.03
C PHE A 686 -27.59 26.18 1.62
N CYS A 687 -27.37 27.02 0.61
CA CYS A 687 -27.68 26.73 -0.78
C CYS A 687 -26.47 26.96 -1.71
N ASN A 688 -25.25 26.95 -1.15
CA ASN A 688 -24.04 27.34 -1.88
C ASN A 688 -23.77 26.43 -3.09
N GLY A 689 -23.20 26.92 -4.19
CA GLY A 689 -22.70 26.08 -5.28
C GLY A 689 -23.77 25.44 -6.18
N ASN A 690 -24.98 26.03 -6.22
CA ASN A 690 -26.04 25.66 -7.17
C ASN A 690 -26.18 26.78 -8.23
N PRO A 691 -26.19 26.49 -9.55
CA PRO A 691 -26.24 27.52 -10.59
C PRO A 691 -27.54 28.34 -10.58
N THR A 692 -27.49 29.60 -10.12
CA THR A 692 -28.62 30.54 -10.18
C THR A 692 -28.78 31.25 -11.53
N SER A 693 -29.98 31.76 -11.78
CA SER A 693 -30.29 32.68 -12.89
C SER A 693 -30.58 34.11 -12.37
N PRO A 694 -30.52 35.14 -13.24
CA PRO A 694 -30.94 36.51 -12.90
C PRO A 694 -32.36 36.65 -12.34
N GLN A 695 -33.29 35.77 -12.74
CA GLN A 695 -34.68 35.76 -12.26
C GLN A 695 -34.77 35.26 -10.80
N ASN A 696 -33.82 34.45 -10.35
CA ASN A 696 -33.78 33.91 -8.99
C ASN A 696 -33.43 35.01 -7.97
N THR A 697 -32.68 36.02 -8.38
CA THR A 697 -32.26 37.12 -7.48
C THR A 697 -33.44 37.99 -7.05
N ARG A 698 -34.44 38.19 -7.91
CA ARG A 698 -35.68 38.87 -7.51
C ARG A 698 -36.44 38.06 -6.45
N CYS A 699 -36.46 36.74 -6.58
CA CYS A 699 -37.10 35.86 -5.62
C CYS A 699 -36.35 35.82 -4.27
N ILE A 700 -35.02 35.96 -4.28
CA ILE A 700 -34.19 36.11 -3.07
C ILE A 700 -34.47 37.46 -2.39
N TYR A 701 -34.63 38.55 -3.15
CA TYR A 701 -35.08 39.83 -2.60
C TYR A 701 -36.45 39.71 -1.94
N ASP A 702 -37.44 39.16 -2.66
CA ASP A 702 -38.78 38.95 -2.13
C ASP A 702 -38.75 38.03 -0.87
N LEU A 703 -37.82 37.06 -0.83
CA LEU A 703 -37.54 36.23 0.35
C LEU A 703 -37.02 37.04 1.53
N LEU A 704 -35.98 37.84 1.32
CA LEU A 704 -35.35 38.65 2.37
C LEU A 704 -36.31 39.70 2.93
N CYS A 705 -37.13 40.32 2.09
CA CYS A 705 -38.13 41.30 2.52
C CYS A 705 -39.29 40.67 3.31
N ALA A 706 -39.68 39.44 3.00
CA ALA A 706 -40.88 38.80 3.58
C ALA A 706 -40.59 37.84 4.74
N ASN A 707 -39.43 37.21 4.78
CA ASN A 707 -39.09 36.23 5.80
C ASN A 707 -38.58 36.92 7.09
N THR A 708 -39.15 36.52 8.23
CA THR A 708 -38.83 37.08 9.55
C THR A 708 -38.21 36.06 10.51
N THR A 709 -37.82 34.87 10.04
CA THR A 709 -37.31 33.77 10.88
C THR A 709 -35.89 33.36 10.53
N LEU A 710 -35.44 33.60 9.30
CA LEU A 710 -34.07 33.33 8.88
C LEU A 710 -33.09 34.24 9.62
N LYS A 711 -32.13 33.60 10.28
CA LYS A 711 -30.96 34.22 10.92
C LYS A 711 -29.70 34.01 10.10
N THR A 712 -29.61 32.88 9.39
CA THR A 712 -28.41 32.48 8.65
C THR A 712 -28.77 32.16 7.21
N LEU A 713 -28.15 32.85 6.25
CA LEU A 713 -28.37 32.65 4.82
C LEU A 713 -27.03 32.50 4.09
N HIS A 714 -26.79 31.31 3.54
CA HIS A 714 -25.62 31.03 2.70
C HIS A 714 -26.03 30.83 1.23
N LEU A 715 -25.69 31.79 0.37
CA LEU A 715 -26.03 31.85 -1.07
C LEU A 715 -24.79 31.89 -1.99
N GLY A 716 -23.64 31.46 -1.50
CA GLY A 716 -22.37 31.58 -2.20
C GLY A 716 -22.19 30.66 -3.41
N ALA A 717 -21.60 31.17 -4.51
CA ALA A 717 -21.32 30.48 -5.80
C ALA A 717 -22.50 30.37 -6.77
N ASN A 718 -23.31 31.42 -6.78
CA ASN A 718 -24.47 31.63 -7.63
C ASN A 718 -24.07 32.51 -8.84
N HIS A 719 -24.28 32.03 -10.08
CA HIS A 719 -23.99 32.79 -11.31
C HIS A 719 -24.90 34.02 -11.38
N SER A 720 -24.41 35.19 -10.99
CA SER A 720 -25.19 36.43 -11.01
C SER A 720 -24.56 37.57 -11.82
N ASP A 721 -25.40 38.28 -12.58
CA ASP A 721 -25.07 39.44 -13.41
C ASP A 721 -25.30 40.79 -12.66
N LYS A 722 -24.94 41.93 -13.29
CA LYS A 722 -24.90 43.29 -12.69
C LYS A 722 -26.18 43.77 -11.93
N PRO A 723 -27.42 43.50 -12.38
CA PRO A 723 -28.64 44.00 -11.74
C PRO A 723 -28.95 43.34 -10.38
N GLU A 724 -28.31 42.21 -10.10
CA GLU A 724 -28.76 41.26 -9.08
C GLU A 724 -28.17 41.56 -7.70
N ILE A 725 -26.97 42.14 -7.62
CA ILE A 725 -26.39 42.55 -6.33
C ILE A 725 -27.14 43.74 -5.75
N ARG A 726 -27.61 44.68 -6.59
CA ARG A 726 -28.44 45.81 -6.11
C ARG A 726 -29.75 45.31 -5.50
N ILE A 727 -30.38 44.34 -6.15
CA ILE A 727 -31.60 43.69 -5.65
C ILE A 727 -31.33 42.94 -4.33
N LEU A 728 -30.20 42.24 -4.19
CA LEU A 728 -29.83 41.62 -2.91
C LEU A 728 -29.61 42.65 -1.80
N VAL A 729 -28.92 43.76 -2.11
CA VAL A 729 -28.70 44.89 -1.20
C VAL A 729 -30.03 45.48 -0.74
N ASP A 730 -30.90 45.84 -1.68
CA ASP A 730 -32.23 46.39 -1.38
C ASP A 730 -33.05 45.42 -0.49
N GLY A 731 -32.84 44.11 -0.62
CA GLY A 731 -33.53 43.08 0.17
C GLY A 731 -32.98 42.91 1.57
N LEU A 732 -31.65 43.00 1.72
CA LEU A 732 -30.98 43.01 3.03
C LEU A 732 -31.22 44.32 3.79
N GLU A 733 -31.42 45.46 3.11
CA GLU A 733 -31.87 46.72 3.74
C GLU A 733 -33.27 46.58 4.36
N CYS A 734 -34.12 45.73 3.79
CA CYS A 734 -35.47 45.46 4.29
C CYS A 734 -35.52 44.38 5.38
N ASN A 735 -34.46 43.58 5.55
CA ASN A 735 -34.42 42.46 6.48
C ASN A 735 -33.74 42.86 7.80
N THR A 736 -34.38 42.54 8.93
CA THR A 736 -33.86 42.86 10.26
C THR A 736 -33.48 41.62 11.08
N THR A 737 -33.46 40.43 10.49
CA THR A 737 -33.31 39.16 11.24
C THR A 737 -32.05 38.39 10.89
N ILE A 738 -31.41 38.66 9.75
CA ILE A 738 -30.19 38.01 9.32
C ILE A 738 -29.00 38.48 10.18
N GLU A 739 -28.46 37.56 10.97
CA GLU A 739 -27.28 37.75 11.83
C GLU A 739 -25.98 37.27 11.13
N THR A 740 -26.13 36.29 10.22
CA THR A 740 -25.02 35.68 9.46
C THR A 740 -25.34 35.62 7.97
N LEU A 741 -24.50 36.27 7.16
CA LEU A 741 -24.61 36.28 5.70
C LEU A 741 -23.32 35.74 5.06
N ASN A 742 -23.49 34.72 4.21
CA ASN A 742 -22.45 34.25 3.31
C ASN A 742 -22.91 34.41 1.86
N TYR A 743 -22.29 35.36 1.17
CA TYR A 743 -22.55 35.64 -0.23
C TYR A 743 -21.25 35.60 -1.02
N LYS A 744 -21.27 35.00 -2.22
CA LYS A 744 -20.10 34.84 -3.10
C LYS A 744 -20.48 35.10 -4.57
N PRO A 745 -20.13 36.27 -5.12
CA PRO A 745 -20.35 36.62 -6.52
C PRO A 745 -19.24 36.09 -7.44
N PHE A 746 -19.50 36.14 -8.75
CA PHE A 746 -18.57 35.67 -9.78
C PHE A 746 -17.35 36.60 -9.98
N ARG A 747 -16.19 35.98 -10.26
CA ARG A 747 -14.80 36.51 -10.33
C ARG A 747 -14.54 37.86 -11.06
N LYS A 748 -15.50 38.46 -11.77
CA LYS A 748 -15.24 39.59 -12.69
C LYS A 748 -15.78 40.96 -12.24
N ARG A 749 -16.48 41.11 -11.11
CA ARG A 749 -17.17 42.39 -10.79
C ARG A 749 -16.99 42.78 -9.33
N ARG A 750 -15.99 43.62 -9.13
CA ARG A 750 -15.31 43.88 -7.85
C ARG A 750 -15.96 45.00 -6.98
N THR A 751 -16.83 45.85 -7.55
CA THR A 751 -17.25 47.17 -6.97
C THR A 751 -18.51 47.18 -6.07
N TYR A 752 -19.16 46.05 -5.80
CA TYR A 752 -20.48 46.04 -5.16
C TYR A 752 -20.51 45.52 -3.72
N TYR A 753 -19.43 44.91 -3.22
CA TYR A 753 -19.32 44.50 -1.80
C TYR A 753 -19.28 45.70 -0.85
N ALA A 754 -18.56 46.76 -1.22
CA ALA A 754 -18.54 48.01 -0.46
C ALA A 754 -19.96 48.56 -0.28
N LYS A 755 -20.81 48.52 -1.31
CA LYS A 755 -22.20 48.94 -1.22
C LYS A 755 -23.07 48.02 -0.37
N VAL A 756 -22.83 46.70 -0.39
CA VAL A 756 -23.50 45.77 0.53
C VAL A 756 -23.16 46.14 1.98
N ILE A 757 -21.90 46.38 2.31
CA ILE A 757 -21.52 46.74 3.69
C ILE A 757 -21.95 48.18 4.04
N GLU A 758 -21.83 49.14 3.12
CA GLU A 758 -22.30 50.52 3.29
C GLU A 758 -23.83 50.59 3.48
N SER A 759 -24.60 49.75 2.77
CA SER A 759 -26.06 49.58 2.96
C SER A 759 -26.43 48.88 4.26
N GLN A 760 -25.48 48.18 4.88
CA GLN A 760 -25.67 47.38 6.09
C GLN A 760 -25.26 48.14 7.36
N THR A 761 -25.45 49.47 7.39
CA THR A 761 -25.33 50.29 8.61
C THR A 761 -26.45 50.03 9.65
N HIS A 762 -27.01 48.82 9.66
CA HIS A 762 -28.00 48.36 10.64
C HIS A 762 -27.33 47.56 11.77
N ARG A 763 -27.90 47.72 12.97
CA ARG A 763 -27.30 47.48 14.29
C ARG A 763 -27.06 46.01 14.68
N GLU A 764 -27.19 45.03 13.78
CA GLU A 764 -27.31 43.61 14.18
C GLU A 764 -26.45 42.60 13.41
N LEU A 765 -25.67 42.99 12.38
CA LEU A 765 -24.77 42.05 11.70
C LEU A 765 -23.60 41.68 12.63
N ILE A 766 -23.48 40.38 12.96
CA ILE A 766 -22.48 39.83 13.89
C ILE A 766 -21.34 39.17 13.12
N THR A 767 -21.69 38.41 12.07
CA THR A 767 -20.75 37.60 11.28
C THR A 767 -20.88 37.94 9.79
N LEU A 768 -19.74 38.30 9.18
CA LEU A 768 -19.63 38.49 7.74
C LEU A 768 -18.67 37.47 7.13
N GLU A 769 -19.20 36.61 6.26
CA GLU A 769 -18.41 35.67 5.47
C GLU A 769 -18.35 36.10 4.00
N MET A 770 -17.19 36.58 3.58
CA MET A 770 -16.94 36.93 2.20
C MET A 770 -16.41 35.72 1.43
N GLY A 771 -17.00 35.46 0.26
CA GLY A 771 -16.66 34.36 -0.65
C GLY A 771 -15.24 34.42 -1.24
N TRP A 772 -15.02 33.90 -2.46
CA TRP A 772 -13.69 33.90 -3.12
C TRP A 772 -13.55 35.03 -4.15
N ALA A 773 -14.14 36.19 -3.86
CA ALA A 773 -14.33 37.26 -4.83
C ALA A 773 -13.45 38.48 -4.47
N PRO A 774 -12.51 38.87 -5.35
CA PRO A 774 -11.71 40.07 -5.17
C PRO A 774 -12.51 41.34 -4.84
N ILE A 775 -12.08 42.10 -3.83
CA ILE A 775 -12.59 43.46 -3.58
C ILE A 775 -12.11 44.39 -4.72
N ALA A 776 -12.94 45.36 -5.14
CA ALA A 776 -12.51 46.35 -6.14
C ALA A 776 -11.56 47.35 -5.51
N GLU A 777 -10.46 47.57 -6.21
CA GLU A 777 -9.50 48.65 -6.00
C GLU A 777 -10.18 50.03 -5.85
N THR A 778 -11.23 50.32 -6.62
CA THR A 778 -11.94 51.62 -6.55
C THR A 778 -12.84 51.80 -5.32
N THR A 779 -13.08 50.75 -4.52
CA THR A 779 -13.99 50.81 -3.36
C THR A 779 -13.35 50.23 -2.09
N ILE A 780 -12.06 49.91 -2.13
CA ILE A 780 -11.39 49.15 -1.08
C ILE A 780 -11.20 49.97 0.20
N ASP A 781 -10.86 51.25 0.05
CA ASP A 781 -10.69 52.17 1.18
C ASP A 781 -12.01 52.37 1.93
N SER A 782 -13.12 52.61 1.20
CA SER A 782 -14.46 52.76 1.79
C SER A 782 -14.92 51.47 2.49
N PHE A 783 -14.67 50.32 1.86
CA PHE A 783 -14.98 49.01 2.41
C PHE A 783 -14.26 48.77 3.74
N PHE A 784 -12.94 48.93 3.77
CA PHE A 784 -12.16 48.69 4.97
C PHE A 784 -12.41 49.74 6.05
N SER A 785 -12.64 50.99 5.67
CA SER A 785 -13.09 52.04 6.60
C SER A 785 -14.43 51.70 7.26
N THR A 786 -15.38 51.14 6.50
CA THR A 786 -16.69 50.73 7.04
C THR A 786 -16.54 49.56 8.01
N ILE A 787 -15.74 48.55 7.68
CA ILE A 787 -15.45 47.42 8.58
C ILE A 787 -14.73 47.88 9.84
N ALA A 788 -13.74 48.75 9.69
CA ALA A 788 -12.95 49.32 10.78
C ALA A 788 -13.85 50.03 11.81
N ASN A 789 -14.96 50.63 11.37
CA ASN A 789 -15.89 51.37 12.22
C ASN A 789 -17.24 50.64 12.49
N HIS A 790 -17.36 49.37 12.12
CA HIS A 790 -18.65 48.66 12.20
C HIS A 790 -19.10 48.43 13.66
N PRO A 791 -20.31 48.84 14.07
CA PRO A 791 -20.70 48.91 15.48
C PRO A 791 -20.95 47.54 16.14
N THR A 792 -21.24 46.49 15.37
CA THR A 792 -21.60 45.16 15.92
C THR A 792 -20.79 43.97 15.41
N LEU A 793 -19.88 44.17 14.45
CA LEU A 793 -19.19 43.06 13.78
C LEU A 793 -18.17 42.44 14.73
N THR A 794 -18.32 41.15 15.05
CA THR A 794 -17.37 40.41 15.89
C THR A 794 -16.55 39.42 15.08
N THR A 795 -17.07 38.97 13.93
CA THR A 795 -16.41 37.96 13.09
C THR A 795 -16.37 38.40 11.64
N LEU A 796 -15.15 38.47 11.10
CA LEU A 796 -14.88 38.81 9.71
C LEU A 796 -14.08 37.70 9.04
N ASN A 797 -14.66 37.07 8.02
CA ASN A 797 -13.98 36.08 7.19
C ASN A 797 -13.83 36.61 5.77
N MET A 798 -12.59 36.84 5.35
CA MET A 798 -12.21 37.41 4.06
C MET A 798 -11.40 36.45 3.18
N ARG A 799 -11.60 35.14 3.31
CA ARG A 799 -10.82 34.12 2.59
C ARG A 799 -10.84 34.30 1.05
N GLN A 800 -9.68 34.47 0.42
CA GLN A 800 -9.51 34.67 -1.04
C GLN A 800 -10.17 35.92 -1.64
N ASN A 801 -10.25 37.03 -0.89
CA ASN A 801 -10.85 38.29 -1.34
C ASN A 801 -9.84 39.40 -1.69
N LEU A 802 -8.55 39.22 -1.40
CA LEU A 802 -7.54 40.25 -1.70
C LEU A 802 -6.84 39.96 -3.03
N THR A 803 -6.59 41.02 -3.80
CA THR A 803 -5.96 40.91 -5.13
C THR A 803 -4.74 41.77 -5.36
N SER A 804 -4.53 42.82 -4.56
CA SER A 804 -3.37 43.70 -4.68
C SER A 804 -2.63 43.83 -3.34
N ILE A 805 -1.42 44.39 -3.40
CA ILE A 805 -0.61 44.68 -2.20
C ILE A 805 -1.18 45.88 -1.44
N ASP A 806 -1.78 46.86 -2.15
CA ASP A 806 -2.38 48.06 -1.55
C ASP A 806 -3.60 47.70 -0.68
N ASP A 807 -4.27 46.59 -1.01
CA ASP A 807 -5.36 46.01 -0.20
C ASP A 807 -4.91 45.66 1.23
N LEU A 808 -3.61 45.41 1.43
CA LEU A 808 -3.04 44.91 2.68
C LEU A 808 -2.76 46.01 3.69
N ASP A 809 -2.65 47.26 3.24
CA ASP A 809 -2.35 48.41 4.11
C ASP A 809 -3.48 48.73 5.08
N HIS A 810 -4.68 48.25 4.78
CA HIS A 810 -5.90 48.48 5.54
C HIS A 810 -6.12 47.50 6.70
N PHE A 811 -5.38 46.39 6.75
CA PHE A 811 -5.57 45.38 7.80
C PHE A 811 -5.27 45.90 9.20
N GLY A 812 -4.20 46.66 9.32
CA GLY A 812 -3.80 47.34 10.54
C GLY A 812 -4.88 48.32 10.99
N ASP A 813 -5.49 49.04 10.05
CA ASP A 813 -6.56 50.00 10.35
C ASP A 813 -7.86 49.33 10.82
N ILE A 814 -8.22 48.16 10.26
CA ILE A 814 -9.33 47.35 10.78
C ILE A 814 -9.07 46.98 12.24
N LEU A 815 -7.88 46.46 12.54
CA LEU A 815 -7.54 46.02 13.89
C LEU A 815 -7.38 47.18 14.88
N ARG A 816 -6.89 48.33 14.43
CA ARG A 816 -6.75 49.53 15.28
C ARG A 816 -8.10 50.15 15.65
N ASN A 817 -9.00 50.26 14.69
CA ASN A 817 -10.24 51.02 14.88
C ASN A 817 -11.42 50.13 15.31
N ASN A 818 -11.44 48.85 14.93
CA ASN A 818 -12.57 47.99 15.27
C ASN A 818 -12.45 47.47 16.72
N MET A 819 -13.26 48.06 17.59
CA MET A 819 -13.29 47.77 19.03
C MET A 819 -14.17 46.57 19.42
N ARG A 820 -14.66 45.77 18.47
CA ARG A 820 -15.50 44.59 18.75
C ARG A 820 -15.07 43.32 18.04
N LEU A 821 -14.20 43.41 17.03
CA LEU A 821 -13.76 42.28 16.23
C LEU A 821 -12.97 41.29 17.11
N THR A 822 -13.56 40.11 17.35
CA THR A 822 -12.92 39.03 18.11
C THR A 822 -12.29 37.99 17.20
N THR A 823 -12.74 37.88 15.95
CA THR A 823 -12.28 36.86 15.00
C THR A 823 -12.02 37.45 13.63
N LEU A 824 -10.78 37.31 13.15
CA LEU A 824 -10.37 37.68 11.80
C LEU A 824 -9.81 36.45 11.06
N CYS A 825 -10.46 36.08 9.96
CA CYS A 825 -10.02 35.01 9.07
C CYS A 825 -9.68 35.60 7.69
N SER A 826 -8.45 35.38 7.23
CA SER A 826 -7.93 35.90 5.96
C SER A 826 -7.19 34.80 5.17
N GLU A 827 -7.76 33.60 5.16
CA GLU A 827 -7.09 32.46 4.53
C GLU A 827 -6.98 32.62 2.99
N LYS A 828 -5.92 32.05 2.43
CA LYS A 828 -5.65 32.00 0.98
C LYS A 828 -5.63 33.37 0.29
N ASN A 829 -5.40 34.44 1.04
CA ASN A 829 -5.07 35.76 0.52
C ASN A 829 -3.56 35.90 0.43
N VAL A 830 -3.01 36.43 -0.66
CA VAL A 830 -1.56 36.65 -0.74
C VAL A 830 -1.21 37.90 0.08
N ILE A 831 -1.05 37.72 1.39
CA ILE A 831 -0.69 38.78 2.34
C ILE A 831 0.81 39.08 2.24
N GLY A 832 1.64 38.06 2.12
CA GLY A 832 3.09 38.25 2.05
C GLY A 832 3.69 38.88 3.32
N ASN A 833 4.97 39.25 3.27
CA ASN A 833 5.66 39.88 4.39
C ASN A 833 5.06 41.27 4.72
N HIS A 834 4.74 42.07 3.70
CA HIS A 834 4.24 43.44 3.86
C HIS A 834 2.89 43.50 4.58
N GLY A 835 1.92 42.69 4.16
CA GLY A 835 0.63 42.65 4.83
C GLY A 835 0.71 42.06 6.24
N ALA A 836 1.69 41.17 6.51
CA ALA A 836 1.95 40.66 7.85
C ALA A 836 2.51 41.73 8.78
N GLU A 837 3.38 42.59 8.27
CA GLU A 837 3.91 43.76 8.99
C GLU A 837 2.79 44.77 9.29
N ASN A 838 1.91 45.03 8.32
CA ASN A 838 0.76 45.92 8.53
C ASN A 838 -0.23 45.34 9.58
N LEU A 839 -0.58 44.05 9.48
CA LEU A 839 -1.37 43.33 10.48
C LEU A 839 -0.73 43.41 11.88
N ALA A 840 0.57 43.15 11.97
CA ALA A 840 1.32 43.23 13.22
C ALA A 840 1.24 44.65 13.82
N SER A 841 1.30 45.68 12.98
CA SER A 841 1.22 47.07 13.42
C SER A 841 -0.14 47.44 14.05
N GLY A 842 -1.24 46.81 13.62
CA GLY A 842 -2.56 47.00 14.25
C GLY A 842 -2.79 46.07 15.44
N LEU A 843 -2.25 44.86 15.39
CA LEU A 843 -2.36 43.87 16.47
C LEU A 843 -1.66 44.29 17.77
N ARG A 844 -0.65 45.16 17.68
CA ARG A 844 0.03 45.75 18.85
C ARG A 844 -0.91 46.54 19.75
N ASP A 845 -1.83 47.28 19.14
CA ASP A 845 -2.76 48.19 19.84
C ASP A 845 -4.16 47.57 20.03
N ASN A 846 -4.45 46.49 19.30
CA ASN A 846 -5.74 45.83 19.37
C ASN A 846 -5.93 45.09 20.71
N MET A 847 -7.05 45.37 21.38
CA MET A 847 -7.43 44.81 22.68
C MET A 847 -8.69 43.93 22.62
N THR A 848 -9.04 43.39 21.45
CA THR A 848 -10.34 42.74 21.24
C THR A 848 -10.23 41.41 20.51
N LEU A 849 -9.25 41.28 19.62
CA LEU A 849 -9.06 40.11 18.77
C LEU A 849 -8.58 38.92 19.61
N LYS A 850 -9.37 37.85 19.59
CA LYS A 850 -9.11 36.57 20.26
C LYS A 850 -8.59 35.51 19.30
N THR A 851 -9.01 35.58 18.02
CA THR A 851 -8.70 34.57 17.01
C THR A 851 -8.22 35.22 15.71
N LEU A 852 -7.03 34.85 15.27
CA LEU A 852 -6.42 35.30 14.01
C LEU A 852 -6.05 34.09 13.15
N ILE A 853 -6.61 34.01 11.94
CA ILE A 853 -6.42 32.89 11.01
C ILE A 853 -5.87 33.42 9.67
N LEU A 854 -4.62 33.08 9.36
CA LEU A 854 -3.86 33.61 8.22
C LEU A 854 -3.34 32.52 7.26
N SER A 855 -4.01 31.37 7.18
CA SER A 855 -3.53 30.22 6.41
C SER A 855 -3.31 30.51 4.92
N SER A 856 -2.26 29.94 4.31
CA SER A 856 -1.95 30.01 2.88
C SER A 856 -1.75 31.44 2.37
N ALA A 857 -1.19 32.29 3.23
CA ALA A 857 -1.03 33.71 2.96
C ALA A 857 0.37 34.14 2.51
N ARG A 858 1.29 33.17 2.38
CA ARG A 858 2.70 33.39 1.97
C ARG A 858 3.43 34.36 2.89
N ILE A 859 3.11 34.31 4.18
CA ILE A 859 3.66 35.20 5.20
C ILE A 859 5.18 35.10 5.26
N GLY A 860 5.76 33.90 5.11
CA GLY A 860 7.20 33.68 5.12
C GLY A 860 7.89 34.06 6.44
N VAL A 861 9.22 34.03 6.44
CA VAL A 861 10.05 34.25 7.65
C VAL A 861 9.90 35.67 8.21
N ALA A 862 9.97 36.70 7.36
CA ALA A 862 9.95 38.09 7.82
C ALA A 862 8.56 38.53 8.31
N GLY A 863 7.49 38.05 7.65
CA GLY A 863 6.14 38.23 8.15
C GLY A 863 5.90 37.51 9.49
N ALA A 864 6.40 36.27 9.64
CA ALA A 864 6.31 35.53 10.90
C ALA A 864 7.02 36.24 12.04
N LYS A 865 8.20 36.83 11.79
CA LYS A 865 8.91 37.69 12.74
C LYS A 865 8.05 38.88 13.17
N SER A 866 7.48 39.61 12.22
CA SER A 866 6.69 40.82 12.50
C SER A 866 5.46 40.50 13.36
N LEU A 867 4.76 39.41 13.03
CA LEU A 867 3.61 38.91 13.81
C LEU A 867 4.06 38.44 15.21
N ALA A 868 5.17 37.72 15.33
CA ALA A 868 5.73 37.31 16.62
C ALA A 868 6.05 38.52 17.52
N ASP A 869 6.69 39.55 16.96
CA ASP A 869 7.05 40.79 17.68
C ASP A 869 5.84 41.59 18.16
N ALA A 870 4.67 41.43 17.52
CA ALA A 870 3.41 42.03 17.94
C ALA A 870 2.68 41.16 18.98
N ILE A 871 2.60 39.85 18.74
CA ILE A 871 1.88 38.91 19.61
C ILE A 871 2.57 38.75 20.97
N GLN A 872 3.90 38.89 21.07
CA GLN A 872 4.64 38.70 22.33
C GLN A 872 4.07 39.49 23.52
N ASN A 873 3.51 40.68 23.27
CA ASN A 873 2.91 41.55 24.29
C ASN A 873 1.38 41.68 24.16
N ASN A 874 0.75 41.00 23.19
CA ASN A 874 -0.69 41.05 23.03
C ASN A 874 -1.38 40.25 24.15
N THR A 875 -2.36 40.87 24.82
CA THR A 875 -3.01 40.30 26.01
C THR A 875 -4.37 39.67 25.73
N THR A 876 -4.81 39.63 24.48
CA THR A 876 -6.17 39.23 24.11
C THR A 876 -6.25 38.06 23.14
N LEU A 877 -5.21 37.88 22.32
CA LEU A 877 -5.16 36.82 21.31
C LEU A 877 -4.92 35.46 21.98
N THR A 878 -5.90 34.57 21.88
CA THR A 878 -5.84 33.22 22.44
C THR A 878 -5.59 32.14 21.39
N THR A 879 -5.95 32.41 20.13
CA THR A 879 -5.84 31.47 19.02
C THR A 879 -5.15 32.09 17.83
N PHE A 880 -4.07 31.46 17.38
CA PHE A 880 -3.29 31.91 16.22
C PHE A 880 -3.04 30.78 15.23
N VAL A 881 -3.56 30.93 14.03
CA VAL A 881 -3.51 29.91 12.97
C VAL A 881 -2.74 30.44 11.78
N LEU A 882 -1.65 29.76 11.45
CA LEU A 882 -0.72 30.14 10.39
C LEU A 882 -0.34 28.91 9.57
N LYS A 883 -1.26 28.36 8.77
CA LYS A 883 -1.05 27.11 8.02
C LYS A 883 -0.52 27.36 6.62
N HIS A 884 0.36 26.52 6.09
CA HIS A 884 0.81 26.62 4.69
C HIS A 884 1.50 27.95 4.34
N ASP A 885 2.26 28.54 5.27
CA ASP A 885 2.84 29.89 5.12
C ASP A 885 4.35 29.91 4.91
N GLN A 886 4.99 28.74 4.84
CA GLN A 886 6.42 28.59 4.51
C GLN A 886 7.34 29.36 5.47
N ILE A 887 7.00 29.40 6.76
CA ILE A 887 7.81 30.12 7.76
C ILE A 887 9.16 29.43 8.04
N GLY A 888 9.27 28.12 7.79
CA GLY A 888 10.49 27.34 8.00
C GLY A 888 10.99 27.33 9.45
N VAL A 889 12.20 26.82 9.65
CA VAL A 889 12.86 26.74 10.96
C VAL A 889 13.05 28.14 11.57
N GLN A 890 13.52 29.11 10.79
CA GLN A 890 13.80 30.46 11.28
C GLN A 890 12.52 31.21 11.69
N GLY A 891 11.43 31.08 10.94
CA GLY A 891 10.14 31.64 11.37
C GLY A 891 9.60 30.95 12.63
N THR A 892 9.83 29.64 12.76
CA THR A 892 9.50 28.89 13.98
C THR A 892 10.28 29.39 15.18
N GLU A 893 11.56 29.74 15.02
CA GLU A 893 12.39 30.33 16.08
C GLU A 893 11.79 31.64 16.62
N TYR A 894 11.31 32.52 15.75
CA TYR A 894 10.64 33.75 16.18
C TYR A 894 9.35 33.48 16.96
N LEU A 895 8.51 32.55 16.47
CA LEU A 895 7.29 32.15 17.17
C LEU A 895 7.60 31.47 18.52
N ALA A 896 8.61 30.62 18.58
CA ALA A 896 9.06 29.97 19.78
C ALA A 896 9.54 30.99 20.84
N ASN A 897 10.34 31.97 20.44
CA ASN A 897 10.79 33.03 21.34
C ASN A 897 9.62 33.92 21.81
N MET A 898 8.65 34.21 20.94
CA MET A 898 7.43 34.90 21.33
C MET A 898 6.63 34.12 22.38
N LEU A 899 6.47 32.81 22.20
CA LEU A 899 5.73 31.95 23.13
C LEU A 899 6.40 31.81 24.51
N LYS A 900 7.70 32.07 24.65
CA LYS A 900 8.35 32.14 25.98
C LYS A 900 7.81 33.31 26.81
N ILE A 901 7.52 34.42 26.13
CA ILE A 901 7.11 35.70 26.74
C ILE A 901 5.58 35.76 26.86
N ASN A 902 4.86 35.43 25.79
CA ASN A 902 3.41 35.54 25.74
C ASN A 902 2.74 34.56 26.73
N LYS A 903 1.77 35.07 27.49
CA LYS A 903 1.01 34.33 28.52
C LYS A 903 -0.50 34.32 28.23
N THR A 904 -0.90 34.47 26.98
CA THR A 904 -2.31 34.58 26.58
C THR A 904 -2.70 33.61 25.49
N LEU A 905 -1.75 33.20 24.65
CA LEU A 905 -1.98 32.22 23.59
C LEU A 905 -2.18 30.83 24.19
N VAL A 906 -3.28 30.21 23.78
CA VAL A 906 -3.76 28.90 24.26
C VAL A 906 -3.75 27.87 23.13
N ASP A 907 -3.95 28.32 21.89
CA ASP A 907 -4.06 27.46 20.70
C ASP A 907 -3.22 28.02 19.55
N ILE A 908 -2.25 27.23 19.09
CA ILE A 908 -1.43 27.56 17.93
C ILE A 908 -1.46 26.43 16.90
N ASP A 909 -1.73 26.81 15.65
CA ASP A 909 -1.74 25.88 14.53
C ASP A 909 -0.75 26.30 13.46
N LEU A 910 0.30 25.48 13.32
CA LEU A 910 1.41 25.69 12.39
C LEU A 910 1.47 24.58 11.33
N THR A 911 0.32 24.02 10.95
CA THR A 911 0.24 22.96 9.94
C THR A 911 0.96 23.34 8.63
N ASN A 912 1.80 22.45 8.11
CA ASN A 912 2.48 22.59 6.81
C ASN A 912 3.31 23.87 6.64
N ASN A 913 4.30 24.05 7.49
CA ASN A 913 5.19 25.21 7.51
C ASN A 913 6.68 24.89 7.30
N GLN A 914 7.00 23.64 6.94
CA GLN A 914 8.39 23.20 6.74
C GLN A 914 9.24 23.37 8.02
N ILE A 915 8.64 23.09 9.17
CA ILE A 915 9.27 23.24 10.49
C ILE A 915 10.45 22.27 10.67
N SER A 916 10.35 21.04 10.13
CA SER A 916 11.37 19.98 10.24
C SER A 916 11.71 19.59 11.69
N ASP A 917 12.71 18.71 11.87
CA ASP A 917 13.18 18.28 13.19
C ASP A 917 13.76 19.45 14.01
N ASP A 918 14.50 20.37 13.38
CA ASP A 918 15.16 21.47 14.08
C ASP A 918 14.13 22.47 14.63
N GLY A 919 13.07 22.76 13.87
CA GLY A 919 11.97 23.58 14.36
C GLY A 919 11.11 22.87 15.41
N ALA A 920 10.94 21.55 15.30
CA ALA A 920 10.26 20.76 16.34
C ALA A 920 11.02 20.79 17.67
N GLN A 921 12.36 20.78 17.64
CA GLN A 921 13.18 20.99 18.83
C GLN A 921 12.94 22.37 19.46
N LEU A 922 12.89 23.44 18.66
CA LEU A 922 12.63 24.79 19.17
C LEU A 922 11.25 24.89 19.85
N MET A 923 10.23 24.26 19.26
CA MET A 923 8.90 24.19 19.88
C MET A 923 8.92 23.35 21.17
N ALA A 924 9.65 22.24 21.19
CA ALA A 924 9.82 21.42 22.39
C ALA A 924 10.48 22.20 23.53
N ASP A 925 11.53 22.98 23.25
CA ASP A 925 12.21 23.80 24.26
C ASP A 925 11.27 24.82 24.92
N VAL A 926 10.32 25.35 24.16
CA VAL A 926 9.30 26.29 24.64
C VAL A 926 8.22 25.60 25.45
N LEU A 927 7.78 24.41 25.04
CA LEU A 927 6.74 23.64 25.75
C LEU A 927 7.15 23.35 27.21
N VAL A 928 8.43 23.26 27.51
CA VAL A 928 8.92 23.06 28.89
C VAL A 928 8.71 24.31 29.76
N GLN A 929 8.63 25.50 29.17
CA GLN A 929 8.58 26.78 29.89
C GLN A 929 7.24 27.52 29.77
N ASN A 930 6.47 27.24 28.70
CA ASN A 930 5.20 27.91 28.48
C ASN A 930 4.07 27.26 29.30
N GLU A 931 3.36 28.10 30.05
CA GLU A 931 2.34 27.68 31.02
C GLU A 931 0.90 27.93 30.53
N THR A 932 0.71 28.31 29.26
CA THR A 932 -0.62 28.75 28.75
C THR A 932 -1.08 27.97 27.53
N LEU A 933 -0.16 27.49 26.71
CA LEU A 933 -0.44 26.76 25.48
C LEU A 933 -1.03 25.39 25.81
N SER A 934 -2.29 25.20 25.44
CA SER A 934 -3.02 23.95 25.68
C SER A 934 -3.25 23.13 24.41
N LYS A 935 -3.12 23.76 23.23
CA LYS A 935 -3.28 23.11 21.92
C LYS A 935 -2.15 23.49 20.98
N LEU A 936 -1.52 22.48 20.40
CA LEU A 936 -0.43 22.65 19.43
C LEU A 936 -0.65 21.74 18.23
N ASN A 937 -0.79 22.34 17.05
CA ASN A 937 -0.85 21.61 15.80
C ASN A 937 0.44 21.80 14.97
N LEU A 938 1.14 20.69 14.74
CA LEU A 938 2.35 20.57 13.93
C LEU A 938 2.17 19.57 12.77
N CYS A 939 0.93 19.35 12.33
CA CYS A 939 0.61 18.44 11.25
C CYS A 939 1.35 18.80 9.94
N THR A 940 1.78 17.80 9.18
CA THR A 940 2.40 17.99 7.85
C THR A 940 3.67 18.87 7.85
N ASN A 941 4.56 18.74 8.82
CA ASN A 941 5.74 19.59 8.97
C ASN A 941 7.09 18.93 8.68
N ASN A 942 7.06 17.71 8.13
CA ASN A 942 8.25 16.92 7.83
C ASN A 942 9.08 16.63 9.11
N ILE A 943 8.40 16.46 10.24
CA ILE A 943 9.00 16.08 11.52
C ILE A 943 9.33 14.58 11.47
N GLY A 944 10.60 14.25 11.69
CA GLY A 944 11.13 12.90 11.75
C GLY A 944 11.22 12.35 13.17
N VAL A 945 11.95 11.24 13.31
CA VAL A 945 12.24 10.60 14.61
C VAL A 945 12.91 11.58 15.60
N ARG A 946 13.84 12.43 15.13
CA ARG A 946 14.57 13.35 16.02
C ARG A 946 13.64 14.41 16.61
N GLY A 947 12.80 15.04 15.80
CA GLY A 947 11.83 16.02 16.29
C GLY A 947 10.76 15.38 17.17
N ALA A 948 10.31 14.17 16.85
CA ALA A 948 9.39 13.40 17.70
C ALA A 948 10.00 13.14 19.09
N LYS A 949 11.29 12.76 19.15
CA LYS A 949 12.04 12.60 20.40
C LYS A 949 12.09 13.90 21.22
N SER A 950 12.36 15.02 20.57
CA SER A 950 12.42 16.32 21.25
C SER A 950 11.08 16.68 21.88
N ILE A 951 9.99 16.54 21.13
CA ILE A 951 8.63 16.80 21.61
C ILE A 951 8.27 15.84 22.75
N ALA A 952 8.57 14.54 22.60
CA ALA A 952 8.37 13.55 23.65
C ALA A 952 9.08 13.93 24.97
N ASN A 953 10.33 14.37 24.91
CA ASN A 953 11.08 14.80 26.09
C ASN A 953 10.44 16.03 26.76
N ALA A 954 9.92 16.98 25.98
CA ALA A 954 9.22 18.14 26.52
C ALA A 954 7.89 17.77 27.19
N LEU A 955 7.13 16.86 26.57
CA LEU A 955 5.84 16.40 27.09
C LEU A 955 5.93 15.74 28.48
N GLN A 956 7.06 15.11 28.81
CA GLN A 956 7.26 14.49 30.13
C GLN A 956 7.12 15.50 31.28
N ASN A 957 7.46 16.78 31.04
CA ASN A 957 7.44 17.84 32.05
C ASN A 957 6.37 18.91 31.78
N ASN A 958 5.83 18.97 30.56
CA ASN A 958 4.76 19.93 30.25
C ASN A 958 3.46 19.53 30.96
N THR A 959 2.81 20.52 31.59
CA THR A 959 1.60 20.32 32.41
C THR A 959 0.38 21.06 31.86
N THR A 960 0.46 21.60 30.64
CA THR A 960 -0.53 22.54 30.12
C THR A 960 -1.12 22.09 28.78
N LEU A 961 -0.33 21.37 27.97
CA LEU A 961 -0.76 20.83 26.70
C LEU A 961 -1.76 19.69 26.91
N THR A 962 -2.93 19.86 26.29
CA THR A 962 -4.04 18.91 26.31
C THR A 962 -4.31 18.31 24.94
N VAL A 963 -3.95 19.02 23.86
CA VAL A 963 -4.12 18.56 22.47
C VAL A 963 -2.82 18.73 21.70
N LEU A 964 -2.35 17.65 21.09
CA LEU A 964 -1.16 17.65 20.22
C LEU A 964 -1.45 16.94 18.90
N ASP A 965 -1.28 17.64 17.79
CA ASP A 965 -1.37 17.05 16.45
C ASP A 965 0.00 17.01 15.76
N LEU A 966 0.48 15.78 15.55
CA LEU A 966 1.69 15.43 14.81
C LEU A 966 1.38 14.62 13.55
N SER A 967 0.14 14.62 13.07
CA SER A 967 -0.28 13.84 11.90
C SER A 967 0.49 14.23 10.63
N ARG A 968 0.56 13.31 9.66
CA ARG A 968 1.18 13.52 8.34
C ARG A 968 2.66 13.96 8.42
N ASN A 969 3.38 13.46 9.42
CA ASN A 969 4.83 13.64 9.54
C ASN A 969 5.55 12.33 9.18
N ARG A 970 6.83 12.20 9.54
CA ARG A 970 7.67 11.02 9.31
C ARG A 970 8.19 10.49 10.66
N ILE A 971 7.29 10.35 11.64
CA ILE A 971 7.65 9.93 13.01
C ILE A 971 8.24 8.52 13.02
N LEU A 972 7.70 7.61 12.19
CA LEU A 972 8.10 6.19 12.12
C LEU A 972 7.88 5.43 13.44
N SER A 973 8.13 4.12 13.43
CA SER A 973 8.05 3.27 14.63
C SER A 973 8.98 3.74 15.76
N GLU A 974 10.20 4.16 15.41
CA GLU A 974 11.19 4.64 16.39
C GLU A 974 10.74 5.95 17.05
N GLY A 975 10.09 6.86 16.31
CA GLY A 975 9.52 8.07 16.90
C GLY A 975 8.35 7.78 17.83
N ALA A 976 7.52 6.78 17.49
CA ALA A 976 6.42 6.33 18.35
C ALA A 976 6.91 5.77 19.69
N HIS A 977 8.05 5.06 19.72
CA HIS A 977 8.69 4.62 20.97
C HIS A 977 9.05 5.80 21.90
N TYR A 978 9.49 6.94 21.37
CA TYR A 978 9.74 8.11 22.23
C TYR A 978 8.44 8.72 22.76
N LEU A 979 7.40 8.81 21.92
CA LEU A 979 6.08 9.29 22.33
C LEU A 979 5.44 8.39 23.39
N ASP A 980 5.61 7.07 23.28
CA ASP A 980 5.19 6.09 24.27
C ASP A 980 5.73 6.42 25.68
N ASN A 981 7.06 6.56 25.81
CA ASN A 981 7.69 6.97 27.08
C ASN A 981 7.16 8.31 27.62
N ALA A 982 6.82 9.25 26.73
CA ALA A 982 6.23 10.52 27.13
C ALA A 982 4.80 10.36 27.65
N LEU A 983 3.99 9.51 27.02
CA LEU A 983 2.62 9.22 27.44
C LEU A 983 2.59 8.51 28.80
N GLU A 984 3.55 7.65 29.12
CA GLU A 984 3.60 7.02 30.45
C GLU A 984 3.72 8.08 31.58
N MET A 985 4.51 9.12 31.34
CA MET A 985 4.84 10.17 32.31
C MET A 985 3.84 11.33 32.31
N ASN A 986 3.40 11.78 31.14
CA ASN A 986 2.53 12.93 31.00
C ASN A 986 1.12 12.63 31.55
N LYS A 987 0.57 13.57 32.32
CA LYS A 987 -0.76 13.45 32.97
C LYS A 987 -1.73 14.56 32.56
N THR A 988 -1.49 15.22 31.44
CA THR A 988 -2.26 16.40 31.01
C THR A 988 -2.80 16.29 29.60
N LEU A 989 -2.09 15.58 28.72
CA LEU A 989 -2.49 15.35 27.35
C LEU A 989 -3.73 14.46 27.31
N LYS A 990 -4.75 14.92 26.58
CA LYS A 990 -6.06 14.28 26.41
C LYS A 990 -6.27 13.78 24.99
N GLU A 991 -5.79 14.53 24.00
CA GLU A 991 -5.93 14.19 22.59
C GLU A 991 -4.56 14.20 21.91
N MET A 992 -4.22 13.07 21.27
CA MET A 992 -3.00 12.95 20.47
C MET A 992 -3.36 12.48 19.05
N TYR A 993 -2.93 13.23 18.04
CA TYR A 993 -3.12 12.89 16.64
C TYR A 993 -1.77 12.54 16.01
N VAL A 994 -1.61 11.30 15.59
CA VAL A 994 -0.38 10.77 14.97
C VAL A 994 -0.68 9.99 13.69
N SER A 995 -1.80 10.29 13.03
CA SER A 995 -2.21 9.62 11.80
C SER A 995 -1.25 9.92 10.64
N PHE A 996 -1.10 9.00 9.67
CA PHE A 996 -0.23 9.19 8.50
C PHE A 996 1.26 9.46 8.83
N ASN A 997 1.85 8.70 9.74
CA ASN A 997 3.24 8.85 10.21
C ASN A 997 4.16 7.66 9.92
N GLN A 998 3.66 6.63 9.22
CA GLN A 998 4.40 5.37 8.97
C GLN A 998 4.87 4.71 10.28
N ILE A 999 4.01 4.72 11.30
CA ILE A 999 4.32 4.12 12.61
C ILE A 999 4.47 2.59 12.49
N GLU A 1000 3.73 1.95 11.57
CA GLU A 1000 3.76 0.50 11.34
C GLU A 1000 3.40 -0.30 12.62
N ASP A 1001 3.41 -1.64 12.56
CA ASP A 1001 2.96 -2.49 13.67
C ASP A 1001 3.90 -2.42 14.89
N ASP A 1002 5.22 -2.35 14.66
CA ASP A 1002 6.23 -2.22 15.74
C ASP A 1002 6.02 -0.95 16.57
N GLY A 1003 5.66 0.17 15.91
CA GLY A 1003 5.44 1.44 16.57
C GLY A 1003 4.19 1.47 17.44
N VAL A 1004 3.16 0.70 17.03
CA VAL A 1004 1.94 0.51 17.80
C VAL A 1004 2.20 -0.35 19.03
N GLU A 1005 2.99 -1.42 18.90
CA GLU A 1005 3.35 -2.26 20.05
C GLU A 1005 4.05 -1.46 21.16
N TYR A 1006 4.87 -0.46 20.80
CA TYR A 1006 5.41 0.47 21.78
C TYR A 1006 4.28 1.22 22.50
N LEU A 1007 3.47 1.98 21.76
CA LEU A 1007 2.41 2.85 22.32
C LEU A 1007 1.42 2.11 23.23
N ARG A 1008 1.13 0.83 22.92
CA ARG A 1008 0.18 0.00 23.70
C ARG A 1008 0.53 -0.03 25.20
N VAL A 1009 1.81 -0.19 25.53
CA VAL A 1009 2.25 -0.41 26.91
C VAL A 1009 2.00 0.81 27.79
N SER A 1010 2.24 2.02 27.28
CA SER A 1010 2.03 3.24 28.05
C SER A 1010 0.57 3.66 28.09
N LEU A 1011 -0.21 3.35 27.05
CA LEU A 1011 -1.64 3.65 27.02
C LEU A 1011 -2.44 2.84 28.04
N GLU A 1012 -2.02 1.60 28.34
CA GLU A 1012 -2.60 0.82 29.45
C GLU A 1012 -2.43 1.50 30.82
N LYS A 1013 -1.42 2.36 30.97
CA LYS A 1013 -1.10 3.09 32.21
C LYS A 1013 -1.52 4.55 32.19
N ASN A 1014 -1.72 5.13 31.01
CA ASN A 1014 -2.12 6.51 30.85
C ASN A 1014 -3.63 6.64 31.06
N ILE A 1015 -4.03 7.42 32.07
CA ILE A 1015 -5.43 7.63 32.44
C ILE A 1015 -6.00 8.96 31.95
N THR A 1016 -5.20 9.78 31.27
CA THR A 1016 -5.57 11.15 30.87
C THR A 1016 -5.86 11.27 29.39
N LEU A 1017 -5.21 10.46 28.54
CA LEU A 1017 -5.44 10.42 27.11
C LEU A 1017 -6.78 9.75 26.84
N THR A 1018 -7.73 10.51 26.30
CA THR A 1018 -9.08 10.05 25.97
C THR A 1018 -9.24 9.76 24.49
N GLU A 1019 -8.43 10.39 23.63
CA GLU A 1019 -8.50 10.22 22.18
C GLU A 1019 -7.10 10.07 21.56
N LEU A 1020 -6.88 8.96 20.84
CA LEU A 1020 -5.67 8.71 20.07
C LEU A 1020 -6.03 8.44 18.61
N HIS A 1021 -5.60 9.33 17.71
CA HIS A 1021 -5.85 9.18 16.28
C HIS A 1021 -4.61 8.65 15.56
N ILE A 1022 -4.55 7.34 15.37
CA ILE A 1022 -3.42 6.62 14.76
C ILE A 1022 -3.71 6.07 13.35
N GLY A 1023 -4.79 6.51 12.70
CA GLY A 1023 -5.20 6.02 11.39
C GLY A 1023 -4.13 6.18 10.29
N SER A 1024 -4.21 5.30 9.28
CA SER A 1024 -3.37 5.37 8.07
C SER A 1024 -1.86 5.35 8.33
N ASN A 1025 -1.41 4.51 9.26
CA ASN A 1025 0.00 4.38 9.65
C ASN A 1025 0.75 3.16 9.09
N GLY A 1026 0.16 2.42 8.14
CA GLY A 1026 0.74 1.17 7.65
C GLY A 1026 0.58 -0.01 8.63
N ILE A 1027 -0.38 0.09 9.55
CA ILE A 1027 -0.71 -0.96 10.52
C ILE A 1027 -1.42 -2.10 9.77
N THR A 1028 -0.78 -3.27 9.74
CA THR A 1028 -1.24 -4.45 9.00
C THR A 1028 -2.02 -5.41 9.87
N ASP A 1029 -1.72 -5.46 11.16
CA ASP A 1029 -2.40 -6.34 12.11
C ASP A 1029 -3.65 -5.65 12.69
N THR A 1030 -4.80 -6.27 12.43
CA THR A 1030 -6.11 -5.78 12.88
C THR A 1030 -6.25 -5.82 14.39
N MET A 1031 -5.54 -6.71 15.09
CA MET A 1031 -5.55 -6.84 16.55
C MET A 1031 -5.08 -5.58 17.27
N TYR A 1032 -4.19 -4.81 16.63
CA TYR A 1032 -3.68 -3.55 17.16
C TYR A 1032 -4.63 -2.36 16.97
N LYS A 1033 -5.54 -2.44 15.99
CA LYS A 1033 -6.59 -1.42 15.80
C LYS A 1033 -7.77 -1.58 16.75
N GLU A 1034 -8.03 -2.79 17.23
CA GLU A 1034 -9.13 -3.08 18.17
C GLU A 1034 -8.72 -2.93 19.64
N LYS A 1035 -7.41 -2.97 19.95
CA LYS A 1035 -6.87 -2.83 21.32
C LYS A 1035 -6.44 -1.42 21.71
N LEU A 1036 -6.08 -0.59 20.72
CA LEU A 1036 -5.84 0.84 20.88
C LEU A 1036 -7.16 1.59 20.70
#